data_AF-A0A534PXT4-F1
#
_entry.id   AF-A0A534PXT4-F1
#
_cell.length_a   1.000
_cell.length_b   1.000
_cell.length_c   1.000
_cell.angle_alpha   90.00
_cell.angle_beta   90.00
_cell.angle_gamma   90.00
#
_symmetry.space_group_name_H-M   'P 1'
#
loop_
_entity.id
_entity.type
_entity.pdbx_description
1 polymer ?
#
loop_
_entity_poly.entity_id
_entity_poly.type
_entity_poly.pdbx_seq_one_letter_code
_entity_poly.pdbx_strand_id
1 'polypeptide(L)'
;MASTLARVAGGHGKRTDCYSEFDGIDATGGPTKVQCKDGDPCDQDHKCDGVCTFKIQLCINQHDVSGCTPPTSGLKSIQVIPPKFRSLASGLNGSKLSQSVCGDEGTIQVLAHPGTAARKVNKKGKPGKQALRVVAKVKGGKPDLDAITLFCSPRPTGDPCPPPPTTTTTLPCPEATAPCACDGGTPGKLSFVTGVGSGTCGHLDADGIPNFQQLNCGGLYFGGSQVGVPLPSRVPDQGKSTTKVCCSGTTLTLGPTTPGDAGGNRCAGGSNHHNACTTNANCPGGTCKFLQCTAKDCLFGPPLPVPNGSHQGASTSTCVINALSANASGMGDCSTGSTSNLSVPLSSQLFLDGDLLPNRCVGGTTPGAPCGPTDCSTGTSACPGGGTCTNDTGRCASGNGQAADTACCSDGDCTLSGACETGKCSGGTNANFGCIVDADCTGGGTCRTFIQPCPICNSSTGKCNGGGNDGLVCTAGDSELDGDYPTSHDCPPPPAKNIGALPISFVLDSGTVSKTAVDNTNINDEVNVYCGFCRNKTSDFFKSPAVQCDPAGPAHCVGGASAGTACTIDSACGAGKCLNDTCATVTGFTSCAQRTAGAFQANEVTRTISVTGTPSGALTTGGPAKPSTLVGIFCIPPSFNGLVDGAADLPGPGAVAIPGMAQAFP
;
A
#
# COMPACT_ATOMS: atom_id res chain seq x y z
N MET A 1 -7.74 -22.67 6.76
CA MET A 1 -8.95 -22.17 7.45
C MET A 1 -8.56 -20.87 8.13
N ALA A 2 -9.29 -19.78 7.88
CA ALA A 2 -8.99 -18.47 8.45
C ALA A 2 -9.20 -18.50 9.97
N SER A 3 -8.16 -18.23 10.75
CA SER A 3 -8.34 -17.91 12.17
C SER A 3 -8.77 -16.46 12.24
N THR A 4 -10.08 -16.22 12.24
CA THR A 4 -10.69 -15.02 12.81
C THR A 4 -10.15 -14.87 14.23
N LEU A 5 -9.42 -13.79 14.53
CA LEU A 5 -9.13 -13.41 15.91
C LEU A 5 -10.48 -13.38 16.65
N ALA A 6 -10.66 -14.22 17.67
CA ALA A 6 -11.99 -14.45 18.23
C ALA A 6 -12.43 -13.25 19.07
N ARG A 7 -13.65 -12.77 18.85
CA ARG A 7 -14.28 -11.72 19.65
C ARG A 7 -14.91 -12.31 20.89
N VAL A 8 -14.77 -11.61 22.02
CA VAL A 8 -15.39 -11.99 23.29
C VAL A 8 -16.48 -10.97 23.63
N ALA A 9 -17.73 -11.35 23.40
CA ALA A 9 -18.90 -10.61 23.89
C ALA A 9 -18.96 -10.76 25.43
N GLY A 10 -18.82 -9.66 26.16
CA GLY A 10 -18.53 -9.66 27.59
C GLY A 10 -19.70 -10.00 28.51
N GLY A 11 -20.81 -10.50 27.97
CA GLY A 11 -21.77 -11.34 28.65
C GLY A 11 -22.42 -10.73 29.88
N HIS A 12 -23.45 -9.90 29.68
CA HIS A 12 -24.44 -9.60 30.72
C HIS A 12 -25.84 -9.27 30.19
N GLY A 13 -26.12 -9.50 28.90
CA GLY A 13 -27.48 -9.56 28.37
C GLY A 13 -27.54 -9.66 26.85
N LYS A 14 -28.09 -10.77 26.32
CA LYS A 14 -28.18 -11.08 24.87
C LYS A 14 -28.73 -9.97 23.96
N ARG A 15 -29.47 -9.01 24.52
CA ARG A 15 -30.10 -7.90 23.79
C ARG A 15 -29.26 -6.62 23.75
N THR A 16 -28.20 -6.53 24.56
CA THR A 16 -27.29 -5.38 24.63
C THR A 16 -25.85 -5.75 24.34
N ASP A 17 -25.47 -7.04 24.38
CA ASP A 17 -24.09 -7.56 24.18
C ASP A 17 -23.41 -7.15 22.85
N CYS A 18 -24.10 -6.43 21.95
CA CYS A 18 -23.53 -5.83 20.74
C CYS A 18 -23.11 -4.36 20.92
N TYR A 19 -23.33 -3.77 22.10
CA TYR A 19 -22.96 -2.38 22.34
C TYR A 19 -21.47 -2.26 22.56
N SER A 20 -20.84 -3.27 23.18
CA SER A 20 -19.39 -3.41 23.22
C SER A 20 -18.89 -4.86 23.13
N GLU A 21 -17.71 -5.06 22.54
CA GLU A 21 -17.02 -6.35 22.46
C GLU A 21 -15.51 -6.19 22.66
N PHE A 22 -14.86 -7.21 23.22
CA PHE A 22 -13.40 -7.28 23.29
C PHE A 22 -12.85 -8.03 22.08
N ASP A 23 -11.93 -7.41 21.36
CA ASP A 23 -11.24 -7.98 20.19
C ASP A 23 -9.73 -8.14 20.46
N GLY A 24 -9.08 -9.00 19.68
CA GLY A 24 -7.64 -9.30 19.79
C GLY A 24 -7.27 -10.37 20.83
N ILE A 25 -8.25 -11.04 21.46
CA ILE A 25 -8.01 -12.04 22.52
C ILE A 25 -9.03 -13.18 22.53
N ASP A 26 -8.56 -14.41 22.68
CA ASP A 26 -9.42 -15.59 22.73
C ASP A 26 -9.81 -15.99 24.16
N ALA A 27 -11.10 -16.30 24.37
CA ALA A 27 -11.63 -16.79 25.63
C ALA A 27 -11.29 -18.27 25.87
N THR A 28 -10.10 -18.55 26.42
CA THR A 28 -9.60 -19.93 26.62
C THR A 28 -10.09 -20.63 27.89
N GLY A 29 -10.73 -19.91 28.82
CA GLY A 29 -11.19 -20.42 30.13
C GLY A 29 -12.71 -20.41 30.32
N GLY A 30 -13.48 -20.28 29.24
CA GLY A 30 -14.93 -20.06 29.24
C GLY A 30 -15.31 -18.66 28.73
N PRO A 31 -16.60 -18.34 28.55
CA PRO A 31 -17.11 -17.27 27.67
C PRO A 31 -16.69 -15.82 27.99
N THR A 32 -15.99 -15.58 29.10
CA THR A 32 -15.44 -14.26 29.50
C THR A 32 -14.11 -14.38 30.24
N LYS A 33 -13.40 -15.50 30.07
CA LYS A 33 -12.15 -15.80 30.79
C LYS A 33 -11.05 -16.10 29.79
N VAL A 34 -10.00 -15.28 29.82
CA VAL A 34 -8.77 -15.52 29.06
C VAL A 34 -7.74 -16.06 30.04
N GLN A 35 -7.32 -17.30 29.84
CA GLN A 35 -6.27 -17.93 30.62
C GLN A 35 -5.00 -18.00 29.79
N CYS A 36 -3.92 -17.46 30.34
CA CYS A 36 -2.60 -17.56 29.77
C CYS A 36 -1.59 -18.04 30.83
N LYS A 37 -0.56 -18.74 30.38
CA LYS A 37 0.61 -19.07 31.20
C LYS A 37 1.75 -18.17 30.74
N ASP A 38 2.52 -17.66 31.70
CA ASP A 38 3.69 -16.79 31.48
C ASP A 38 4.63 -17.38 30.40
N GLY A 39 4.85 -16.60 29.33
CA GLY A 39 5.64 -16.96 28.14
C GLY A 39 4.98 -17.88 27.10
N ASP A 40 3.70 -18.27 27.25
CA ASP A 40 2.97 -19.01 26.19
C ASP A 40 2.55 -18.08 25.02
N PRO A 41 2.07 -18.58 23.88
CA PRO A 41 1.69 -17.74 22.72
C PRO A 41 0.60 -16.69 22.99
N CYS A 42 -0.23 -16.88 24.02
CA CYS A 42 -1.22 -15.90 24.47
C CYS A 42 -0.59 -14.71 25.22
N ASP A 43 0.66 -14.85 25.64
CA ASP A 43 1.48 -13.84 26.30
C ASP A 43 2.27 -13.08 25.23
N GLN A 44 1.86 -11.85 24.97
CA GLN A 44 2.25 -11.10 23.78
C GLN A 44 3.71 -10.67 23.76
N ASP A 45 4.41 -10.68 24.90
CA ASP A 45 5.85 -10.42 24.94
C ASP A 45 6.69 -11.70 24.88
N HIS A 46 6.05 -12.87 24.99
CA HIS A 46 6.66 -14.20 25.02
C HIS A 46 7.80 -14.34 26.04
N LYS A 47 7.79 -13.56 27.12
CA LYS A 47 8.78 -13.64 28.19
C LYS A 47 8.25 -14.49 29.33
N CYS A 48 9.15 -15.23 29.97
CA CYS A 48 8.86 -15.93 31.21
C CYS A 48 9.36 -15.09 32.40
N ASP A 49 8.85 -13.87 32.54
CA ASP A 49 9.28 -12.92 33.56
C ASP A 49 8.27 -12.79 34.73
N GLY A 50 7.26 -13.64 34.74
CA GLY A 50 6.18 -13.64 35.74
C GLY A 50 5.07 -12.64 35.42
N VAL A 51 4.98 -12.11 34.21
CA VAL A 51 3.98 -11.15 33.77
C VAL A 51 3.45 -11.52 32.40
N CYS A 52 2.15 -11.83 32.31
CA CYS A 52 1.53 -12.00 31.00
C CYS A 52 1.08 -10.64 30.44
N THR A 53 1.54 -10.32 29.24
CA THR A 53 1.13 -9.15 28.47
C THR A 53 0.00 -9.50 27.51
N PHE A 54 -1.14 -8.83 27.62
CA PHE A 54 -2.29 -8.99 26.71
C PHE A 54 -2.50 -7.73 25.87
N LYS A 55 -2.81 -7.90 24.59
CA LYS A 55 -3.22 -6.82 23.68
C LYS A 55 -4.71 -6.95 23.40
N ILE A 56 -5.49 -5.90 23.64
CA ILE A 56 -6.95 -5.95 23.57
C ILE A 56 -7.46 -4.66 22.92
N GLN A 57 -8.46 -4.79 22.06
CA GLN A 57 -9.16 -3.67 21.45
C GLN A 57 -10.64 -3.69 21.89
N LEU A 58 -11.26 -2.51 21.99
CA LEU A 58 -12.67 -2.37 22.33
C LEU A 58 -13.47 -1.98 21.09
N CYS A 59 -14.41 -2.83 20.70
CA CYS A 59 -15.31 -2.61 19.58
C CYS A 59 -16.70 -2.19 20.09
N ILE A 60 -17.39 -1.29 19.39
CA ILE A 60 -18.73 -0.79 19.78
C ILE A 60 -19.74 -0.87 18.65
N ASN A 61 -21.03 -0.96 19.00
CA ASN A 61 -22.16 -1.02 18.05
C ASN A 61 -21.96 -2.12 16.99
N GLN A 62 -21.60 -3.33 17.42
CA GLN A 62 -21.27 -4.46 16.56
C GLN A 62 -22.53 -5.09 15.94
N HIS A 63 -22.48 -5.47 14.67
CA HIS A 63 -23.64 -6.01 13.95
C HIS A 63 -23.60 -7.54 13.79
N ASP A 64 -22.53 -8.17 14.25
CA ASP A 64 -22.24 -9.60 14.15
C ASP A 64 -22.76 -10.44 15.33
N VAL A 65 -23.38 -9.80 16.34
CA VAL A 65 -24.03 -10.52 17.47
C VAL A 65 -25.48 -10.88 17.15
N SER A 66 -25.73 -12.18 16.95
CA SER A 66 -27.09 -12.70 16.76
C SER A 66 -27.99 -12.40 17.97
N GLY A 67 -29.15 -11.76 17.72
CA GLY A 67 -30.15 -11.46 18.74
C GLY A 67 -29.96 -10.12 19.46
N CYS A 68 -28.95 -9.33 19.08
CA CYS A 68 -28.75 -7.95 19.53
C CYS A 68 -28.85 -6.98 18.35
N THR A 69 -29.31 -5.76 18.60
CA THR A 69 -29.36 -4.70 17.58
C THR A 69 -28.73 -3.44 18.16
N PRO A 70 -27.65 -2.91 17.54
CA PRO A 70 -27.01 -1.69 18.01
C PRO A 70 -27.97 -0.49 18.07
N PRO A 71 -27.74 0.44 18.98
CA PRO A 71 -28.60 1.60 19.17
C PRO A 71 -28.49 2.54 17.97
N THR A 72 -29.62 2.82 17.31
CA THR A 72 -29.67 3.68 16.11
C THR A 72 -29.23 5.13 16.37
N SER A 73 -29.30 5.58 17.63
CA SER A 73 -28.81 6.89 18.06
C SER A 73 -27.37 6.88 18.59
N GLY A 74 -26.71 5.72 18.55
CA GLY A 74 -25.39 5.51 19.11
C GLY A 74 -25.34 5.41 20.63
N LEU A 75 -24.14 5.17 21.14
CA LEU A 75 -23.80 5.23 22.55
C LEU A 75 -23.71 6.69 23.01
N LYS A 76 -24.19 6.97 24.21
CA LYS A 76 -23.97 8.24 24.92
C LYS A 76 -22.57 8.31 25.52
N SER A 77 -22.06 7.19 26.03
CA SER A 77 -20.74 7.13 26.66
C SER A 77 -20.28 5.68 26.78
N ILE A 78 -18.97 5.47 26.69
CA ILE A 78 -18.32 4.22 27.04
C ILE A 78 -17.38 4.44 28.23
N GLN A 79 -17.42 3.53 29.19
CA GLN A 79 -16.62 3.63 30.41
C GLN A 79 -15.91 2.31 30.70
N VAL A 80 -14.59 2.36 30.84
CA VAL A 80 -13.75 1.20 31.18
C VAL A 80 -13.43 1.22 32.67
N ILE A 81 -13.56 0.05 33.32
CA ILE A 81 -13.30 -0.17 34.74
C ILE A 81 -12.31 -1.34 34.89
N PRO A 82 -11.21 -1.18 35.64
CA PRO A 82 -10.85 -0.02 36.49
C PRO A 82 -10.33 1.20 35.69
N PRO A 83 -10.44 2.44 36.22
CA PRO A 83 -10.09 3.68 35.52
C PRO A 83 -8.64 3.76 35.01
N LYS A 84 -7.72 2.97 35.57
CA LYS A 84 -6.33 2.86 35.09
C LYS A 84 -6.24 2.36 33.64
N PHE A 85 -7.28 1.72 33.11
CA PHE A 85 -7.36 1.26 31.72
C PHE A 85 -8.34 2.07 30.87
N ARG A 86 -8.67 3.31 31.27
CA ARG A 86 -9.57 4.20 30.51
C ARG A 86 -9.11 4.44 29.06
N SER A 87 -7.81 4.30 28.79
CA SER A 87 -7.23 4.42 27.45
C SER A 87 -7.68 3.34 26.48
N LEU A 88 -8.26 2.23 26.94
CA LEU A 88 -8.89 1.23 26.05
C LEU A 88 -10.12 1.80 25.30
N ALA A 89 -10.68 2.91 25.76
CA ALA A 89 -11.71 3.65 25.06
C ALA A 89 -11.15 4.82 24.23
N SER A 90 -9.83 4.98 24.15
CA SER A 90 -9.21 5.94 23.23
C SER A 90 -9.62 5.62 21.80
N GLY A 91 -9.86 6.65 21.00
CA GLY A 91 -10.38 6.49 19.65
C GLY A 91 -11.90 6.29 19.55
N LEU A 92 -12.63 6.13 20.67
CA LEU A 92 -14.10 5.96 20.72
C LEU A 92 -14.83 7.20 21.30
N ASN A 93 -14.53 8.40 20.78
CA ASN A 93 -15.13 9.65 21.24
C ASN A 93 -15.97 10.35 20.15
N GLY A 94 -16.89 11.24 20.57
CA GLY A 94 -17.67 12.09 19.66
C GLY A 94 -18.56 11.31 18.69
N SER A 95 -18.43 11.61 17.40
CA SER A 95 -19.24 11.03 16.30
C SER A 95 -19.04 9.53 16.08
N LYS A 96 -18.00 8.91 16.65
CA LYS A 96 -17.73 7.47 16.55
C LYS A 96 -18.63 6.63 17.44
N LEU A 97 -19.21 7.21 18.49
CA LEU A 97 -20.11 6.48 19.39
C LEU A 97 -21.41 6.01 18.71
N SER A 98 -21.74 6.52 17.53
CA SER A 98 -22.87 6.08 16.70
C SER A 98 -22.48 5.18 15.53
N GLN A 99 -21.21 4.78 15.43
CA GLN A 99 -20.69 3.96 14.33
C GLN A 99 -20.31 2.58 14.86
N SER A 100 -20.31 1.57 13.99
CA SER A 100 -19.71 0.26 14.28
C SER A 100 -18.21 0.36 14.05
N VAL A 101 -17.43 0.42 15.13
CA VAL A 101 -15.99 0.73 15.06
C VAL A 101 -15.27 0.19 16.29
N CYS A 102 -13.98 -0.08 16.15
CA CYS A 102 -13.09 -0.45 17.24
C CYS A 102 -12.13 0.71 17.59
N GLY A 103 -11.84 0.88 18.88
CA GLY A 103 -10.93 1.90 19.41
C GLY A 103 -9.46 1.55 19.18
N ASP A 104 -8.55 2.27 19.83
CA ASP A 104 -7.13 1.94 19.74
C ASP A 104 -6.81 0.62 20.48
N GLU A 105 -5.80 -0.13 20.04
CA GLU A 105 -5.31 -1.32 20.75
C GLU A 105 -4.66 -0.90 22.08
N GLY A 106 -5.07 -1.52 23.20
CA GLY A 106 -4.47 -1.29 24.51
C GLY A 106 -3.73 -2.50 25.04
N THR A 107 -2.68 -2.23 25.83
CA THR A 107 -1.85 -3.26 26.48
C THR A 107 -2.18 -3.40 27.95
N ILE A 108 -2.31 -4.65 28.43
CA ILE A 108 -2.64 -4.98 29.82
C ILE A 108 -1.68 -6.03 30.33
N GLN A 109 -0.94 -5.68 31.37
CA GLN A 109 -0.02 -6.60 32.04
C GLN A 109 -0.67 -7.21 33.28
N VAL A 110 -0.56 -8.53 33.40
CA VAL A 110 -1.10 -9.30 34.53
C VAL A 110 0.03 -10.06 35.20
N LEU A 111 0.47 -9.59 36.36
CA LEU A 111 1.46 -10.27 37.19
C LEU A 111 0.95 -11.65 37.63
N ALA A 112 1.62 -12.72 37.20
CA ALA A 112 1.50 -14.01 37.84
C ALA A 112 2.03 -13.86 39.27
N HIS A 113 1.28 -14.24 40.30
CA HIS A 113 1.80 -14.17 41.67
C HIS A 113 2.84 -15.29 41.83
N PRO A 114 4.15 -14.99 41.93
CA PRO A 114 5.07 -15.98 42.43
C PRO A 114 4.73 -16.15 43.91
N GLY A 115 4.68 -17.38 44.42
CA GLY A 115 4.78 -17.54 45.87
C GLY A 115 6.10 -16.89 46.28
N THR A 116 6.05 -15.69 46.86
CA THR A 116 7.27 -14.96 47.19
C THR A 116 8.10 -15.77 48.19
N ALA A 117 9.36 -15.98 47.82
CA ALA A 117 10.48 -16.40 48.66
C ALA A 117 10.37 -17.76 49.40
N ALA A 118 11.21 -18.71 48.96
CA ALA A 118 12.05 -19.54 49.81
C ALA A 118 11.42 -20.34 50.99
N ARG A 119 10.10 -20.58 51.04
CA ARG A 119 9.52 -21.42 52.10
C ARG A 119 8.30 -22.23 51.63
N LYS A 120 8.55 -23.53 51.41
CA LYS A 120 7.63 -24.67 51.21
C LYS A 120 7.15 -24.96 49.78
N VAL A 121 7.72 -26.04 49.24
CA VAL A 121 7.55 -26.73 47.95
C VAL A 121 6.12 -27.28 47.68
N ASN A 122 5.08 -26.89 48.42
CA ASN A 122 3.77 -27.57 48.36
C ASN A 122 2.53 -26.66 48.42
N LYS A 123 2.56 -25.48 47.78
CA LYS A 123 1.32 -24.75 47.46
C LYS A 123 1.33 -24.32 46.00
N LYS A 124 0.37 -24.84 45.22
CA LYS A 124 0.07 -24.40 43.85
C LYS A 124 -0.02 -22.86 43.84
N GLY A 125 0.90 -22.19 43.12
CA GLY A 125 0.84 -20.75 42.92
C GLY A 125 -0.52 -20.37 42.32
N LYS A 126 -1.17 -19.34 42.86
CA LYS A 126 -2.47 -18.89 42.34
C LYS A 126 -2.22 -18.03 41.10
N PRO A 127 -2.99 -18.20 40.01
CA PRO A 127 -2.86 -17.34 38.84
C PRO A 127 -3.14 -15.87 39.23
N GLY A 128 -2.34 -14.96 38.67
CA GLY A 128 -2.66 -13.54 38.63
C GLY A 128 -3.98 -13.31 37.91
N LYS A 129 -4.72 -12.29 38.32
CA LYS A 129 -6.03 -11.97 37.77
C LYS A 129 -6.16 -10.47 37.54
N GLN A 130 -6.59 -10.08 36.34
CA GLN A 130 -7.04 -8.72 36.04
C GLN A 130 -8.43 -8.78 35.41
N ALA A 131 -9.43 -8.24 36.11
CA ALA A 131 -10.77 -8.08 35.58
C ALA A 131 -10.90 -6.72 34.89
N LEU A 132 -11.58 -6.70 33.76
CA LEU A 132 -11.99 -5.51 33.02
C LEU A 132 -13.49 -5.54 32.87
N ARG A 133 -14.10 -4.37 32.99
CA ARG A 133 -15.52 -4.17 32.72
C ARG A 133 -15.69 -2.95 31.84
N VAL A 134 -16.56 -3.05 30.87
CA VAL A 134 -16.97 -1.95 30.00
C VAL A 134 -18.43 -1.66 30.28
N VAL A 135 -18.77 -0.38 30.35
CA VAL A 135 -20.14 0.09 30.51
C VAL A 135 -20.46 0.98 29.32
N ALA A 136 -21.22 0.46 28.37
CA ALA A 136 -21.70 1.19 27.21
C ALA A 136 -23.12 1.71 27.49
N LYS A 137 -23.29 3.03 27.59
CA LYS A 137 -24.58 3.66 27.93
C LYS A 137 -25.23 4.23 26.67
N VAL A 138 -26.54 4.07 26.55
CA VAL A 138 -27.36 4.66 25.47
C VAL A 138 -28.35 5.69 26.03
N LYS A 139 -28.84 6.61 25.19
CA LYS A 139 -29.83 7.62 25.61
C LYS A 139 -31.21 6.97 25.72
N GLY A 140 -31.77 6.92 26.93
CA GLY A 140 -33.14 6.42 27.16
C GLY A 140 -33.31 4.89 27.10
N GLY A 141 -32.22 4.12 27.05
CA GLY A 141 -32.23 2.65 27.02
C GLY A 141 -31.39 2.02 28.13
N LYS A 142 -31.42 0.68 28.22
CA LYS A 142 -30.60 -0.07 29.19
C LYS A 142 -29.12 -0.01 28.78
N PRO A 143 -28.19 0.25 29.72
CA PRO A 143 -26.77 0.18 29.44
C PRO A 143 -26.33 -1.28 29.26
N ASP A 144 -25.26 -1.46 28.50
CA ASP A 144 -24.58 -2.74 28.36
C ASP A 144 -23.39 -2.84 29.31
N LEU A 145 -23.10 -4.06 29.76
CA LEU A 145 -22.19 -4.34 30.86
C LEU A 145 -21.25 -5.50 30.56
N ASP A 146 -20.31 -5.30 29.65
CA ASP A 146 -19.36 -6.34 29.30
C ASP A 146 -18.27 -6.52 30.35
N ALA A 147 -17.90 -7.77 30.61
CA ALA A 147 -16.80 -8.13 31.50
C ALA A 147 -15.91 -9.19 30.86
N ILE A 148 -14.61 -9.02 31.06
CA ILE A 148 -13.61 -10.04 30.74
C ILE A 148 -12.61 -10.16 31.89
N THR A 149 -12.17 -11.37 32.16
CA THR A 149 -11.15 -11.63 33.18
C THR A 149 -9.95 -12.31 32.56
N LEU A 150 -8.81 -11.62 32.64
CA LEU A 150 -7.51 -12.11 32.21
C LEU A 150 -6.83 -12.81 33.39
N PHE A 151 -6.33 -14.02 33.15
CA PHE A 151 -5.58 -14.80 34.11
C PHE A 151 -4.18 -15.06 33.58
N CYS A 152 -3.17 -14.81 34.43
CA CYS A 152 -1.78 -15.17 34.16
C CYS A 152 -1.31 -16.22 35.16
N SER A 153 -1.03 -17.42 34.68
CA SER A 153 -0.53 -18.52 35.50
C SER A 153 0.99 -18.50 35.51
N PRO A 154 1.65 -18.62 36.69
CA PRO A 154 3.11 -18.68 36.74
C PRO A 154 3.64 -19.93 36.05
N ARG A 155 4.76 -19.80 35.35
CA ARG A 155 5.50 -20.96 34.82
C ARG A 155 6.23 -21.68 35.96
N PRO A 156 6.09 -23.02 36.09
CA PRO A 156 6.85 -23.81 37.05
C PRO A 156 8.36 -23.59 36.92
N THR A 157 9.06 -23.53 38.05
CA THR A 157 10.52 -23.43 38.10
C THR A 157 11.17 -24.66 37.46
N GLY A 158 11.85 -24.46 36.33
CA GLY A 158 12.52 -25.52 35.57
C GLY A 158 11.88 -25.84 34.22
N ASP A 159 10.65 -25.37 33.95
CA ASP A 159 10.06 -25.46 32.62
C ASP A 159 10.78 -24.46 31.68
N PRO A 160 11.30 -24.88 30.51
CA PRO A 160 11.85 -23.95 29.55
C PRO A 160 10.76 -22.97 29.08
N CYS A 161 11.16 -21.72 28.87
CA CYS A 161 10.30 -20.77 28.19
C CYS A 161 10.08 -21.28 26.75
N PRO A 162 8.84 -21.33 26.25
CA PRO A 162 8.62 -21.62 24.84
C PRO A 162 9.44 -20.59 24.07
N PRO A 163 10.17 -20.97 23.01
CA PRO A 163 10.68 -19.96 22.10
C PRO A 163 9.48 -19.10 21.68
N PRO A 164 9.65 -17.76 21.52
CA PRO A 164 8.60 -16.96 20.92
C PRO A 164 8.12 -17.72 19.68
N PRO A 165 6.81 -17.74 19.38
CA PRO A 165 6.35 -18.30 18.13
C PRO A 165 7.08 -17.51 17.05
N THR A 166 8.20 -18.07 16.58
CA THR A 166 8.55 -18.00 15.19
C THR A 166 7.34 -18.63 14.54
N THR A 167 6.40 -17.78 14.14
CA THR A 167 5.80 -17.94 12.83
C THR A 167 6.95 -17.87 11.82
N THR A 168 7.82 -18.89 11.83
CA THR A 168 8.04 -19.63 10.61
C THR A 168 6.64 -19.98 10.15
N THR A 169 6.07 -19.09 9.35
CA THR A 169 5.34 -19.51 8.16
C THR A 169 6.32 -20.42 7.41
N THR A 170 6.43 -21.66 7.87
CA THR A 170 6.49 -22.79 6.96
C THR A 170 5.28 -22.55 6.09
N LEU A 171 5.52 -22.15 4.86
CA LEU A 171 4.54 -22.37 3.81
C LEU A 171 4.03 -23.79 4.06
N PRO A 172 2.73 -24.03 4.29
CA PRO A 172 2.23 -25.37 4.13
C PRO A 172 2.46 -25.66 2.65
N CYS A 173 3.62 -26.22 2.32
CA CYS A 173 3.88 -26.68 0.98
C CYS A 173 2.74 -27.65 0.69
N PRO A 174 1.94 -27.43 -0.35
CA PRO A 174 1.01 -28.45 -0.77
C PRO A 174 1.79 -29.76 -0.95
N GLU A 175 1.18 -30.87 -0.55
CA GLU A 175 1.82 -32.18 -0.64
C GLU A 175 2.31 -32.41 -2.08
N ALA A 176 3.61 -32.60 -2.24
CA ALA A 176 4.21 -32.71 -3.56
C ALA A 176 3.71 -33.98 -4.25
N THR A 177 2.99 -33.81 -5.35
CA THR A 177 2.46 -34.93 -6.15
C THR A 177 3.53 -35.56 -7.04
N ALA A 178 4.66 -34.88 -7.22
CA ALA A 178 5.81 -35.34 -7.97
C ALA A 178 7.13 -34.78 -7.39
N PRO A 179 8.26 -35.48 -7.54
CA PRO A 179 9.56 -34.90 -7.22
C PRO A 179 9.81 -33.65 -8.07
N CYS A 180 10.59 -32.70 -7.53
CA CYS A 180 10.94 -31.50 -8.26
C CYS A 180 11.80 -31.85 -9.50
N ALA A 181 11.45 -31.27 -10.63
CA ALA A 181 12.05 -31.51 -11.94
C ALA A 181 12.74 -30.24 -12.51
N CYS A 182 13.06 -29.28 -11.66
CA CYS A 182 13.82 -28.10 -12.05
C CYS A 182 15.29 -28.43 -12.27
N ASP A 183 15.90 -27.84 -13.30
CA ASP A 183 17.33 -27.97 -13.55
C ASP A 183 18.13 -27.44 -12.36
N GLY A 184 19.23 -28.10 -12.01
CA GLY A 184 20.06 -27.70 -10.85
C GLY A 184 19.51 -28.11 -9.48
N GLY A 185 18.38 -28.81 -9.42
CA GLY A 185 17.79 -29.34 -8.19
C GLY A 185 16.61 -28.51 -7.67
N THR A 186 16.10 -28.85 -6.47
CA THR A 186 14.92 -28.19 -5.88
C THR A 186 15.24 -26.76 -5.46
N PRO A 187 14.56 -25.74 -6.03
CA PRO A 187 14.72 -24.37 -5.56
C PRO A 187 13.98 -24.15 -4.24
N GLY A 188 14.64 -23.51 -3.28
CA GLY A 188 14.06 -23.05 -2.02
C GLY A 188 13.57 -21.60 -2.08
N LYS A 189 14.10 -20.79 -3.02
CA LYS A 189 13.70 -19.38 -3.19
C LYS A 189 13.69 -18.97 -4.66
N LEU A 190 12.82 -18.01 -4.97
CA LEU A 190 12.81 -17.29 -6.24
C LEU A 190 12.98 -15.80 -5.92
N SER A 191 13.94 -15.13 -6.55
CA SER A 191 14.06 -13.68 -6.44
C SER A 191 13.73 -13.01 -7.76
N PHE A 192 13.11 -11.84 -7.68
CA PHE A 192 12.93 -10.93 -8.79
C PHE A 192 13.56 -9.58 -8.43
N VAL A 193 14.45 -9.08 -9.28
CA VAL A 193 15.04 -7.74 -9.15
C VAL A 193 14.52 -6.87 -10.28
N THR A 194 13.85 -5.76 -9.96
CA THR A 194 13.32 -4.85 -10.99
C THR A 194 14.46 -4.24 -11.81
N GLY A 195 14.20 -4.00 -13.08
CA GLY A 195 15.14 -3.45 -14.05
C GLY A 195 14.50 -2.31 -14.83
N VAL A 196 15.33 -1.58 -15.58
CA VAL A 196 14.86 -0.51 -16.45
C VAL A 196 14.03 -1.09 -17.59
N GLY A 197 12.84 -0.53 -17.80
CA GLY A 197 11.99 -0.91 -18.91
C GLY A 197 12.29 -0.16 -20.20
N SER A 198 12.15 -0.85 -21.33
CA SER A 198 12.29 -0.28 -22.66
C SER A 198 11.28 -0.91 -23.63
N GLY A 199 10.77 -0.12 -24.56
CA GLY A 199 9.80 -0.59 -25.56
C GLY A 199 8.37 -0.68 -25.01
N THR A 200 7.52 -1.42 -25.74
CA THR A 200 6.08 -1.49 -25.50
C THR A 200 5.71 -2.81 -24.83
N CYS A 201 5.02 -2.73 -23.70
CA CYS A 201 4.54 -3.89 -22.92
C CYS A 201 3.02 -3.98 -22.87
N GLY A 202 2.29 -3.11 -23.57
CA GLY A 202 0.84 -3.16 -23.60
C GLY A 202 0.23 -2.14 -24.56
N HIS A 203 -1.09 -2.12 -24.59
CA HIS A 203 -1.87 -1.19 -25.39
C HIS A 203 -3.28 -1.03 -24.81
N LEU A 204 -3.92 0.05 -25.26
CA LEU A 204 -5.32 0.36 -25.03
C LEU A 204 -6.10 0.18 -26.34
N ASP A 205 -7.26 -0.47 -26.25
CA ASP A 205 -8.23 -0.61 -27.33
C ASP A 205 -9.49 0.19 -27.01
N ALA A 206 -10.06 0.85 -28.00
CA ALA A 206 -11.41 1.42 -27.96
C ALA A 206 -12.35 0.61 -28.87
N ASP A 207 -13.66 0.86 -28.77
CA ASP A 207 -14.64 0.18 -29.61
C ASP A 207 -14.38 0.43 -31.10
N GLY A 208 -13.92 -0.61 -31.81
CA GLY A 208 -13.59 -0.53 -33.23
C GLY A 208 -12.23 0.11 -33.57
N ILE A 209 -11.47 0.58 -32.57
CA ILE A 209 -10.14 1.19 -32.74
C ILE A 209 -9.13 0.44 -31.86
N PRO A 210 -8.54 -0.66 -32.37
CA PRO A 210 -7.55 -1.41 -31.60
C PRO A 210 -6.22 -0.65 -31.54
N ASN A 211 -5.47 -0.84 -30.45
CA ASN A 211 -4.11 -0.34 -30.22
C ASN A 211 -3.96 1.18 -30.41
N PHE A 212 -4.95 1.98 -30.01
CA PHE A 212 -4.90 3.43 -30.22
C PHE A 212 -3.87 4.14 -29.32
N GLN A 213 -3.49 3.53 -28.19
CA GLN A 213 -2.44 4.02 -27.29
C GLN A 213 -1.57 2.87 -26.80
N GLN A 214 -0.25 3.05 -26.86
CA GLN A 214 0.72 2.05 -26.39
C GLN A 214 1.09 2.29 -24.92
N LEU A 215 1.38 1.20 -24.21
CA LEU A 215 1.85 1.22 -22.82
C LEU A 215 3.30 0.76 -22.76
N ASN A 216 4.17 1.58 -22.16
CA ASN A 216 5.60 1.33 -22.10
C ASN A 216 5.96 0.28 -21.05
N CYS A 217 6.99 -0.52 -21.33
CA CYS A 217 7.63 -1.36 -20.33
C CYS A 217 8.27 -0.50 -19.23
N GLY A 218 8.14 -0.88 -17.96
CA GLY A 218 8.62 -0.07 -16.83
C GLY A 218 7.70 1.10 -16.48
N GLY A 219 6.52 1.19 -17.11
CA GLY A 219 5.51 2.21 -16.83
C GLY A 219 4.46 1.75 -15.83
N LEU A 220 4.03 2.68 -14.98
CA LEU A 220 2.86 2.61 -14.13
C LEU A 220 1.82 3.61 -14.65
N TYR A 221 0.64 3.10 -15.00
CA TYR A 221 -0.51 3.88 -15.45
C TYR A 221 -1.64 3.76 -14.42
N PHE A 222 -2.37 4.85 -14.17
CA PHE A 222 -3.47 4.90 -13.21
C PHE A 222 -4.52 5.97 -13.56
N GLY A 223 -5.76 5.79 -13.09
CA GLY A 223 -6.86 6.72 -13.32
C GLY A 223 -7.73 6.43 -14.54
N GLY A 224 -8.86 7.12 -14.62
CA GLY A 224 -9.78 7.07 -15.75
C GLY A 224 -9.30 7.89 -16.96
N SER A 225 -10.22 8.23 -17.86
CA SER A 225 -9.89 9.00 -19.07
C SER A 225 -9.54 10.47 -18.82
N GLN A 226 -9.74 10.98 -17.59
CA GLN A 226 -9.44 12.36 -17.22
C GLN A 226 -8.29 12.48 -16.20
N VAL A 227 -7.41 11.48 -16.12
CA VAL A 227 -6.17 11.63 -15.35
C VAL A 227 -5.39 12.85 -15.85
N GLY A 228 -5.02 13.73 -14.92
CA GLY A 228 -4.27 14.95 -15.16
C GLY A 228 -2.79 14.83 -14.83
N VAL A 229 -2.38 13.73 -14.17
CA VAL A 229 -0.97 13.43 -13.91
C VAL A 229 -0.30 12.97 -15.21
N PRO A 230 0.91 13.47 -15.55
CA PRO A 230 1.72 12.93 -16.64
C PRO A 230 1.99 11.43 -16.47
N LEU A 231 1.58 10.62 -17.45
CA LEU A 231 1.77 9.17 -17.45
C LEU A 231 2.68 8.71 -18.61
N PRO A 232 3.40 7.59 -18.44
CA PRO A 232 3.46 6.76 -17.21
C PRO A 232 4.37 7.35 -16.12
N SER A 233 4.05 7.07 -14.85
CA SER A 233 5.09 7.16 -13.82
C SER A 233 6.08 6.00 -14.02
N ARG A 234 7.39 6.27 -13.92
CA ARG A 234 8.39 5.20 -14.05
C ARG A 234 8.40 4.32 -12.81
N VAL A 235 8.45 3.02 -13.01
CA VAL A 235 8.64 2.04 -11.92
C VAL A 235 10.11 2.05 -11.49
N PRO A 236 10.43 2.18 -10.19
CA PRO A 236 11.80 2.08 -9.68
C PRO A 236 12.47 0.74 -10.03
N ASP A 237 13.73 0.78 -10.44
CA ASP A 237 14.54 -0.41 -10.66
C ASP A 237 15.32 -0.84 -9.39
N GLN A 238 16.07 -1.94 -9.47
CA GLN A 238 16.85 -2.53 -8.37
C GLN A 238 16.06 -2.98 -7.13
N GLY A 239 14.74 -2.80 -7.12
CA GLY A 239 13.84 -3.36 -6.12
C GLY A 239 13.90 -4.89 -6.14
N LYS A 240 14.31 -5.49 -5.03
CA LYS A 240 14.45 -6.96 -4.92
C LYS A 240 13.32 -7.55 -4.09
N SER A 241 12.59 -8.50 -4.66
CA SER A 241 11.59 -9.30 -3.95
C SER A 241 12.02 -10.77 -3.95
N THR A 242 12.03 -11.41 -2.78
CA THR A 242 12.35 -12.85 -2.66
C THR A 242 11.13 -13.61 -2.15
N THR A 243 10.72 -14.68 -2.82
CA THR A 243 9.64 -15.58 -2.37
C THR A 243 10.22 -16.94 -2.01
N LYS A 244 9.59 -17.63 -1.04
CA LYS A 244 9.84 -19.05 -0.77
C LYS A 244 9.23 -19.86 -1.89
N VAL A 245 9.86 -20.97 -2.22
CA VAL A 245 9.42 -21.87 -3.27
C VAL A 245 9.15 -23.26 -2.68
N CYS A 246 7.97 -23.81 -2.99
CA CYS A 246 7.71 -25.24 -2.89
C CYS A 246 7.58 -25.79 -4.32
N CYS A 247 8.33 -26.83 -4.66
CA CYS A 247 8.37 -27.40 -6.01
C CYS A 247 7.67 -28.76 -6.08
N SER A 248 6.86 -28.99 -7.11
CA SER A 248 6.25 -30.29 -7.45
C SER A 248 6.24 -30.46 -8.96
N GLY A 249 7.03 -31.40 -9.49
CA GLY A 249 7.32 -31.43 -10.94
C GLY A 249 8.06 -30.16 -11.36
N THR A 250 7.55 -29.43 -12.35
CA THR A 250 8.08 -28.12 -12.76
C THR A 250 7.37 -26.94 -12.08
N THR A 251 6.23 -27.21 -11.45
CA THR A 251 5.39 -26.19 -10.81
C THR A 251 6.00 -25.70 -9.51
N LEU A 252 6.08 -24.38 -9.38
CA LEU A 252 6.55 -23.67 -8.21
C LEU A 252 5.36 -23.00 -7.52
N THR A 253 5.10 -23.35 -6.26
CA THR A 253 4.22 -22.56 -5.39
C THR A 253 5.07 -21.53 -4.67
N LEU A 254 4.74 -20.25 -4.89
CA LEU A 254 5.43 -19.10 -4.34
C LEU A 254 4.74 -18.63 -3.06
N GLY A 255 5.54 -18.26 -2.06
CA GLY A 255 5.03 -17.70 -0.82
C GLY A 255 5.97 -16.72 -0.14
N PRO A 256 5.58 -16.17 1.03
CA PRO A 256 6.32 -15.09 1.65
C PRO A 256 7.68 -15.56 2.16
N THR A 257 8.70 -14.75 1.96
CA THR A 257 9.92 -14.80 2.78
C THR A 257 9.79 -13.81 3.93
N THR A 258 10.23 -14.21 5.11
CA THR A 258 10.56 -13.23 6.16
C THR A 258 11.86 -12.52 5.78
N PRO A 259 12.19 -11.40 6.43
CA PRO A 259 13.44 -10.74 6.15
C PRO A 259 14.68 -11.57 6.50
N GLY A 260 14.59 -12.41 7.54
CA GLY A 260 15.64 -13.39 7.85
C GLY A 260 15.85 -14.40 6.72
N ASP A 261 14.74 -14.91 6.14
CA ASP A 261 14.80 -15.80 4.99
C ASP A 261 15.44 -15.14 3.75
N ALA A 262 15.25 -13.82 3.58
CA ALA A 262 15.75 -13.07 2.44
C ALA A 262 17.22 -12.58 2.56
N GLY A 263 17.93 -12.93 3.64
CA GLY A 263 19.31 -12.50 3.87
C GLY A 263 19.48 -11.35 4.88
N GLY A 264 18.43 -11.01 5.62
CA GLY A 264 18.44 -10.06 6.73
C GLY A 264 17.99 -8.64 6.36
N ASN A 265 17.54 -7.88 7.36
CA ASN A 265 17.25 -6.46 7.20
C ASN A 265 18.54 -5.64 7.26
N ARG A 266 18.46 -4.39 6.80
CA ARG A 266 19.54 -3.41 6.96
C ARG A 266 19.07 -2.12 7.59
N CYS A 267 19.94 -1.53 8.40
CA CYS A 267 19.71 -0.22 8.97
C CYS A 267 19.88 0.88 7.92
N ALA A 268 18.95 1.82 7.98
CA ALA A 268 18.85 3.01 7.17
C ALA A 268 19.08 4.25 8.00
N GLY A 269 20.12 5.00 7.65
CA GLY A 269 20.64 6.06 8.50
C GLY A 269 21.12 5.55 9.87
N GLY A 270 21.38 6.51 10.75
CA GLY A 270 21.87 6.25 12.11
C GLY A 270 23.33 5.79 12.18
N SER A 271 23.80 5.54 13.40
CA SER A 271 25.19 5.12 13.65
C SER A 271 25.50 3.69 13.18
N ASN A 272 24.46 2.90 12.90
CA ASN A 272 24.58 1.51 12.43
C ASN A 272 24.17 1.34 10.95
N HIS A 273 24.24 2.40 10.15
CA HIS A 273 23.87 2.35 8.74
C HIS A 273 24.52 1.16 7.99
N HIS A 274 23.75 0.49 7.12
CA HIS A 274 24.08 -0.74 6.38
C HIS A 274 24.32 -2.01 7.18
N ASN A 275 24.38 -1.94 8.51
CA ASN A 275 24.49 -3.13 9.33
C ASN A 275 23.15 -3.88 9.40
N ALA A 276 23.25 -5.18 9.69
CA ALA A 276 22.08 -6.03 9.83
C ALA A 276 21.20 -5.59 11.01
N CYS A 277 19.89 -5.73 10.87
CA CYS A 277 18.94 -5.41 11.93
C CYS A 277 17.76 -6.39 11.97
N THR A 278 17.01 -6.36 13.05
CA THR A 278 15.71 -7.04 13.16
C THR A 278 14.62 -6.08 13.63
N THR A 279 15.01 -4.97 14.26
CA THR A 279 14.13 -3.90 14.73
C THR A 279 14.82 -2.54 14.59
N ASN A 280 14.05 -1.44 14.67
CA ASN A 280 14.61 -0.08 14.68
C ASN A 280 15.60 0.17 15.82
N ALA A 281 15.52 -0.60 16.92
CA ALA A 281 16.48 -0.47 18.03
C ALA A 281 17.91 -0.85 17.64
N ASN A 282 18.08 -1.69 16.60
CA ASN A 282 19.41 -2.00 16.05
C ASN A 282 19.97 -0.85 15.21
N CYS A 283 19.16 0.17 14.92
CA CYS A 283 19.49 1.32 14.09
C CYS A 283 19.35 2.62 14.90
N PRO A 284 20.21 2.91 15.89
CA PRO A 284 20.12 4.14 16.67
C PRO A 284 20.21 5.38 15.76
N GLY A 285 19.17 6.21 15.77
CA GLY A 285 19.05 7.36 14.87
C GLY A 285 18.72 6.99 13.41
N GLY A 286 18.24 5.77 13.16
CA GLY A 286 17.84 5.26 11.86
C GLY A 286 16.64 4.30 11.96
N THR A 287 16.35 3.60 10.87
CA THR A 287 15.25 2.61 10.79
C THR A 287 15.73 1.29 10.24
N CYS A 288 15.15 0.20 10.71
CA CYS A 288 15.42 -1.13 10.18
C CYS A 288 14.49 -1.39 9.00
N LYS A 289 15.05 -1.76 7.84
CA LYS A 289 14.27 -1.96 6.63
C LYS A 289 14.18 -3.40 6.17
N PHE A 290 12.96 -3.78 5.83
CA PHE A 290 12.55 -5.09 5.36
C PHE A 290 12.54 -5.15 3.81
N LEU A 291 13.69 -4.89 3.18
CA LEU A 291 13.75 -4.51 1.74
C LEU A 291 13.65 -5.66 0.73
N GLN A 292 13.98 -6.89 1.12
CA GLN A 292 14.21 -7.99 0.17
C GLN A 292 13.19 -9.13 0.27
N CYS A 293 12.18 -8.93 1.12
CA CYS A 293 11.27 -9.98 1.54
C CYS A 293 9.85 -9.75 1.01
N THR A 294 9.00 -10.75 1.17
CA THR A 294 7.62 -10.75 0.62
C THR A 294 6.58 -11.19 1.65
N ALA A 295 6.94 -11.16 2.93
CA ALA A 295 5.99 -11.21 4.02
C ALA A 295 5.31 -9.85 4.21
N LYS A 296 4.21 -9.84 4.97
CA LYS A 296 3.60 -8.61 5.48
C LYS A 296 4.67 -7.69 6.10
N ASP A 297 4.52 -6.39 5.89
CA ASP A 297 5.38 -5.29 6.34
C ASP A 297 6.74 -5.18 5.63
N CYS A 298 7.04 -6.06 4.67
CA CYS A 298 8.20 -5.89 3.78
C CYS A 298 7.97 -4.72 2.81
N LEU A 299 9.02 -3.95 2.54
CA LEU A 299 8.97 -2.86 1.55
C LEU A 299 9.01 -3.45 0.14
N PHE A 300 8.25 -2.85 -0.77
CA PHE A 300 8.19 -3.27 -2.17
C PHE A 300 8.85 -2.22 -3.06
N GLY A 301 10.14 -2.43 -3.34
CA GLY A 301 10.96 -1.50 -4.13
C GLY A 301 11.28 -0.19 -3.40
N PRO A 302 12.10 0.69 -4.02
CA PRO A 302 12.33 2.07 -3.57
C PRO A 302 11.05 2.94 -3.55
N PRO A 303 11.07 4.11 -2.88
CA PRO A 303 10.00 5.09 -3.00
C PRO A 303 9.71 5.44 -4.46
N LEU A 304 8.43 5.53 -4.84
CA LEU A 304 8.00 5.86 -6.19
C LEU A 304 7.63 7.35 -6.26
N PRO A 305 8.37 8.17 -7.04
CA PRO A 305 7.94 9.52 -7.37
C PRO A 305 6.76 9.48 -8.36
N VAL A 306 5.73 10.29 -8.08
CA VAL A 306 4.62 10.57 -9.01
C VAL A 306 4.54 12.09 -9.20
N PRO A 307 5.36 12.64 -10.12
CA PRO A 307 5.35 14.05 -10.44
C PRO A 307 4.03 14.45 -11.10
N ASN A 308 3.44 15.55 -10.64
CA ASN A 308 2.23 16.11 -11.23
C ASN A 308 2.50 17.55 -11.68
N GLY A 309 3.13 17.69 -12.84
CA GLY A 309 3.39 18.96 -13.50
C GLY A 309 2.26 19.36 -14.44
N SER A 310 1.92 20.65 -14.46
CA SER A 310 1.07 21.26 -15.48
C SER A 310 1.53 22.68 -15.76
N HIS A 311 1.23 23.19 -16.95
CA HIS A 311 1.59 24.55 -17.36
C HIS A 311 0.95 25.55 -16.38
N GLN A 312 1.76 26.43 -15.79
CA GLN A 312 1.33 27.41 -14.75
C GLN A 312 0.68 26.81 -13.49
N GLY A 313 0.69 25.48 -13.32
CA GLY A 313 0.14 24.80 -12.17
C GLY A 313 1.15 24.63 -11.06
N ALA A 314 0.70 24.74 -9.81
CA ALA A 314 1.50 24.28 -8.68
C ALA A 314 1.60 22.74 -8.72
N SER A 315 2.79 22.21 -8.47
CA SER A 315 3.04 20.77 -8.44
C SER A 315 2.31 20.12 -7.26
N THR A 316 1.25 19.36 -7.53
CA THR A 316 0.54 18.54 -6.53
C THR A 316 1.00 17.08 -6.62
N SER A 317 2.31 16.90 -6.57
CA SER A 317 2.96 15.61 -6.76
C SER A 317 2.98 14.77 -5.49
N THR A 318 3.08 13.45 -5.65
CA THR A 318 3.15 12.52 -4.52
C THR A 318 4.40 11.67 -4.53
N CYS A 319 4.96 11.41 -3.34
CA CYS A 319 5.89 10.32 -3.12
C CYS A 319 5.14 9.12 -2.55
N VAL A 320 5.34 7.94 -3.13
CA VAL A 320 4.63 6.71 -2.75
C VAL A 320 5.58 5.70 -2.12
N ILE A 321 5.28 5.25 -0.90
CA ILE A 321 6.00 4.16 -0.24
C ILE A 321 5.13 2.92 -0.25
N ASN A 322 5.60 1.88 -0.94
CA ASN A 322 4.91 0.60 -1.02
C ASN A 322 5.44 -0.38 0.04
N ALA A 323 4.54 -0.94 0.84
CA ALA A 323 4.83 -2.04 1.75
C ALA A 323 3.78 -3.13 1.61
N LEU A 324 4.14 -4.40 1.82
CA LEU A 324 3.19 -5.49 1.76
C LEU A 324 2.20 -5.43 2.92
N SER A 325 0.91 -5.30 2.62
CA SER A 325 -0.18 -5.29 3.61
C SER A 325 -0.56 -6.70 4.07
N ALA A 326 -0.21 -7.71 3.28
CA ALA A 326 -0.30 -9.13 3.61
C ALA A 326 0.81 -9.93 2.91
N ASN A 327 0.91 -11.22 3.20
CA ASN A 327 1.92 -12.08 2.58
C ASN A 327 1.70 -12.22 1.08
N ALA A 328 2.77 -12.12 0.29
CA ALA A 328 2.70 -12.45 -1.13
C ALA A 328 2.54 -13.96 -1.34
N SER A 329 1.82 -14.33 -2.39
CA SER A 329 1.66 -15.72 -2.81
C SER A 329 1.42 -15.80 -4.30
N GLY A 330 1.76 -16.92 -4.93
CA GLY A 330 1.55 -17.09 -6.35
C GLY A 330 2.03 -18.43 -6.85
N MET A 331 2.12 -18.54 -8.18
CA MET A 331 2.59 -19.72 -8.87
C MET A 331 3.70 -19.36 -9.85
N GLY A 332 4.49 -20.36 -10.23
CA GLY A 332 5.44 -20.27 -11.32
C GLY A 332 5.75 -21.65 -11.89
N ASP A 333 6.58 -21.68 -12.92
CA ASP A 333 7.06 -22.91 -13.53
C ASP A 333 8.53 -22.75 -13.91
N CYS A 334 9.40 -23.62 -13.41
CA CYS A 334 10.84 -23.51 -13.64
C CYS A 334 11.27 -23.97 -15.04
N SER A 335 10.47 -24.74 -15.77
CA SER A 335 10.82 -25.16 -17.14
C SER A 335 10.58 -24.07 -18.18
N THR A 336 9.57 -23.23 -17.94
CA THR A 336 9.20 -22.10 -18.80
C THR A 336 9.69 -20.77 -18.24
N GLY A 337 10.02 -20.71 -16.96
CA GLY A 337 10.33 -19.48 -16.25
C GLY A 337 9.13 -18.56 -16.10
N SER A 338 7.92 -19.10 -16.20
CA SER A 338 6.68 -18.33 -16.06
C SER A 338 6.35 -18.10 -14.58
N THR A 339 5.75 -16.95 -14.32
CA THR A 339 5.11 -16.59 -13.05
C THR A 339 3.66 -16.30 -13.34
N SER A 340 2.74 -16.79 -12.51
CA SER A 340 1.32 -16.55 -12.66
C SER A 340 0.62 -16.30 -11.34
N ASN A 341 -0.40 -15.44 -11.36
CA ASN A 341 -1.19 -15.05 -10.20
C ASN A 341 -0.34 -14.68 -8.97
N LEU A 342 0.78 -13.98 -9.16
CA LEU A 342 1.59 -13.50 -8.05
C LEU A 342 0.90 -12.32 -7.38
N SER A 343 0.15 -12.62 -6.33
CA SER A 343 -0.51 -11.65 -5.47
C SER A 343 0.52 -10.93 -4.61
N VAL A 344 0.58 -9.61 -4.77
CA VAL A 344 1.39 -8.69 -3.97
C VAL A 344 0.44 -7.63 -3.40
N PRO A 345 -0.17 -7.89 -2.24
CA PRO A 345 -1.07 -6.94 -1.60
C PRO A 345 -0.25 -5.82 -0.96
N LEU A 346 -0.41 -4.58 -1.44
CA LEU A 346 0.35 -3.42 -0.97
C LEU A 346 -0.52 -2.47 -0.15
N SER A 347 0.12 -1.85 0.84
CA SER A 347 -0.27 -0.58 1.44
C SER A 347 0.63 0.48 0.83
N SER A 348 0.04 1.36 0.02
CA SER A 348 0.75 2.42 -0.70
C SER A 348 0.58 3.72 0.07
N GLN A 349 1.56 4.08 0.90
CA GLN A 349 1.54 5.33 1.67
C GLN A 349 1.79 6.50 0.75
N LEU A 350 0.93 7.52 0.82
CA LEU A 350 1.00 8.70 -0.03
C LEU A 350 1.52 9.90 0.77
N PHE A 351 2.51 10.59 0.22
CA PHE A 351 3.06 11.83 0.75
C PHE A 351 2.87 12.94 -0.28
N LEU A 352 2.07 13.97 0.06
CA LEU A 352 1.78 15.09 -0.83
C LEU A 352 2.85 16.18 -0.67
N ASP A 353 4.02 15.91 -1.25
CA ASP A 353 5.23 16.72 -1.07
C ASP A 353 5.35 17.88 -2.07
N GLY A 354 4.75 17.76 -3.26
CA GLY A 354 4.92 18.74 -4.33
C GLY A 354 6.30 18.65 -4.98
N ASP A 355 7.06 19.74 -4.99
CA ASP A 355 8.46 19.76 -5.40
C ASP A 355 9.38 20.01 -4.20
N LEU A 356 10.23 19.03 -3.89
CA LEU A 356 11.18 19.09 -2.78
C LEU A 356 12.52 19.73 -3.15
N LEU A 357 12.89 19.75 -4.44
CA LEU A 357 14.21 20.19 -4.89
C LEU A 357 14.13 21.19 -6.06
N PRO A 358 13.45 22.34 -5.90
CA PRO A 358 13.25 23.31 -6.99
C PRO A 358 14.55 24.00 -7.46
N ASN A 359 15.56 24.05 -6.58
CA ASN A 359 16.92 24.46 -6.90
C ASN A 359 17.92 23.68 -6.05
N ARG A 360 19.11 23.45 -6.61
CA ARG A 360 20.20 22.80 -5.88
C ARG A 360 21.57 23.19 -6.37
N CYS A 361 22.54 23.12 -5.48
CA CYS A 361 23.94 23.25 -5.82
C CYS A 361 24.41 22.05 -6.67
N VAL A 362 25.13 22.32 -7.73
CA VAL A 362 25.86 21.31 -8.52
C VAL A 362 27.35 21.62 -8.40
N GLY A 363 28.14 20.58 -8.07
CA GLY A 363 29.54 20.74 -7.72
C GLY A 363 29.77 21.48 -6.39
N GLY A 364 31.01 21.88 -6.13
CA GLY A 364 31.40 22.52 -4.87
C GLY A 364 31.42 21.55 -3.68
N THR A 365 31.36 22.08 -2.46
CA THR A 365 31.43 21.28 -1.21
C THR A 365 30.08 20.81 -0.68
N THR A 366 28.98 21.31 -1.24
CA THR A 366 27.61 20.93 -0.84
C THR A 366 26.71 20.62 -2.04
N PRO A 367 27.08 19.68 -2.95
CA PRO A 367 26.19 19.31 -4.04
C PRO A 367 24.84 18.80 -3.52
N GLY A 368 23.77 19.21 -4.20
CA GLY A 368 22.38 18.88 -3.92
C GLY A 368 21.72 19.72 -2.81
N ALA A 369 22.48 20.53 -2.06
CA ALA A 369 21.89 21.43 -1.07
C ALA A 369 21.03 22.51 -1.77
N PRO A 370 19.91 22.95 -1.17
CA PRO A 370 19.13 24.05 -1.71
C PRO A 370 19.98 25.30 -1.80
N CYS A 371 19.78 26.10 -2.84
CA CYS A 371 20.62 27.25 -3.14
C CYS A 371 19.77 28.47 -3.45
N GLY A 372 19.96 29.53 -2.65
CA GLY A 372 19.23 30.79 -2.81
C GLY A 372 17.85 30.80 -2.14
N PRO A 373 17.21 31.98 -2.11
CA PRO A 373 15.98 32.21 -1.32
C PRO A 373 14.69 31.90 -2.07
N THR A 374 14.74 31.62 -3.37
CA THR A 374 13.57 31.36 -4.22
C THR A 374 13.80 30.12 -5.07
N ASP A 375 12.72 29.40 -5.38
CA ASP A 375 12.68 28.16 -6.18
C ASP A 375 13.49 28.25 -7.49
N CYS A 376 13.60 29.46 -8.03
CA CYS A 376 14.24 29.76 -9.30
C CYS A 376 15.67 30.32 -9.26
N SER A 377 16.33 30.19 -8.11
CA SER A 377 17.68 30.73 -7.91
C SER A 377 18.70 30.13 -8.90
N THR A 378 19.64 30.97 -9.37
CA THR A 378 20.75 30.58 -10.25
C THR A 378 22.05 31.29 -9.84
N GLY A 379 23.19 30.80 -10.35
CA GLY A 379 24.50 31.46 -10.18
C GLY A 379 25.41 30.78 -9.14
N THR A 380 26.58 31.34 -8.89
CA THR A 380 27.66 30.65 -8.14
C THR A 380 27.81 31.08 -6.68
N SER A 381 27.21 32.21 -6.27
CA SER A 381 27.42 32.80 -4.95
C SER A 381 26.75 32.03 -3.80
N ALA A 382 25.71 31.26 -4.09
CA ALA A 382 24.98 30.47 -3.10
C ALA A 382 25.60 29.10 -2.79
N CYS A 383 26.56 28.64 -3.61
CA CYS A 383 27.11 27.29 -3.54
C CYS A 383 28.60 27.30 -3.16
N PRO A 384 28.94 26.93 -1.92
CA PRO A 384 30.32 26.93 -1.44
C PRO A 384 31.24 25.98 -2.24
N GLY A 385 32.54 26.33 -2.29
CA GLY A 385 33.56 25.48 -2.91
C GLY A 385 33.60 25.52 -4.44
N GLY A 386 33.03 26.57 -5.05
CA GLY A 386 32.99 26.73 -6.52
C GLY A 386 31.86 25.97 -7.20
N GLY A 387 30.78 25.65 -6.46
CA GLY A 387 29.57 25.07 -7.03
C GLY A 387 28.72 26.12 -7.75
N THR A 388 27.75 25.64 -8.52
CA THR A 388 26.77 26.46 -9.24
C THR A 388 25.36 26.08 -8.79
N CYS A 389 24.54 27.07 -8.49
CA CYS A 389 23.12 26.91 -8.23
C CYS A 389 22.38 26.67 -9.54
N THR A 390 21.75 25.50 -9.64
CA THR A 390 20.96 25.08 -10.79
C THR A 390 19.48 25.29 -10.52
N ASN A 391 18.80 25.89 -11.50
CA ASN A 391 17.34 25.97 -11.55
C ASN A 391 16.79 24.62 -12.04
N ASP A 392 16.06 23.95 -11.15
CA ASP A 392 15.29 22.73 -11.38
C ASP A 392 13.77 23.04 -11.33
N THR A 393 13.38 24.25 -11.72
CA THR A 393 11.98 24.66 -11.82
C THR A 393 11.44 24.49 -13.23
N GLY A 394 12.16 24.96 -14.27
CA GLY A 394 11.64 24.86 -15.64
C GLY A 394 12.58 25.23 -16.77
N ARG A 395 12.17 24.88 -18.00
CA ARG A 395 12.82 25.27 -19.27
C ARG A 395 11.79 25.84 -20.23
N CYS A 396 12.22 26.80 -21.05
CA CYS A 396 11.36 27.35 -22.08
C CYS A 396 11.05 26.30 -23.16
N ALA A 397 9.78 26.21 -23.56
CA ALA A 397 9.33 25.35 -24.65
C ALA A 397 9.97 25.76 -26.00
N SER A 398 9.92 24.88 -26.99
CA SER A 398 10.39 25.20 -28.35
C SER A 398 9.43 26.19 -29.04
N GLY A 399 9.96 27.17 -29.77
CA GLY A 399 9.13 28.08 -30.59
C GLY A 399 9.83 29.39 -30.91
N ASN A 400 9.53 29.99 -32.07
CA ASN A 400 9.99 31.32 -32.48
C ASN A 400 11.51 31.58 -32.33
N GLY A 401 12.34 30.55 -32.51
CA GLY A 401 13.79 30.65 -32.36
C GLY A 401 14.31 30.63 -30.91
N GLN A 402 13.48 30.20 -29.95
CA GLN A 402 13.91 29.96 -28.57
C GLN A 402 15.16 29.08 -28.52
N ALA A 403 16.13 29.46 -27.68
CA ALA A 403 17.33 28.65 -27.45
C ALA A 403 16.99 27.46 -26.54
N ALA A 404 17.52 26.30 -26.85
CA ALA A 404 17.42 25.11 -25.99
C ALA A 404 18.10 25.36 -24.63
N ASP A 405 17.67 24.63 -23.59
CA ASP A 405 18.14 24.76 -22.20
C ASP A 405 17.97 26.17 -21.57
N THR A 406 17.14 27.05 -22.15
CA THR A 406 16.82 28.33 -21.51
C THR A 406 16.03 28.08 -20.23
N ALA A 407 16.64 28.35 -19.08
CA ALA A 407 15.98 28.27 -17.78
C ALA A 407 14.88 29.34 -17.64
N CYS A 408 13.79 28.97 -16.99
CA CYS A 408 12.65 29.85 -16.77
C CYS A 408 11.96 29.55 -15.44
N CYS A 409 11.13 30.49 -15.02
CA CYS A 409 10.36 30.47 -13.78
C CYS A 409 8.89 30.80 -14.02
N SER A 410 8.64 31.51 -15.11
CA SER A 410 7.34 31.90 -15.60
C SER A 410 7.41 32.06 -17.12
N ASP A 411 6.26 32.16 -17.77
CA ASP A 411 6.19 32.40 -19.21
C ASP A 411 6.87 33.70 -19.63
N GLY A 412 6.94 34.68 -18.71
CA GLY A 412 7.63 35.95 -18.94
C GLY A 412 9.12 35.80 -19.24
N ASP A 413 9.77 34.74 -18.75
CA ASP A 413 11.18 34.47 -19.02
C ASP A 413 11.38 33.91 -20.45
N CYS A 414 10.33 33.35 -21.03
CA CYS A 414 10.33 32.71 -22.34
C CYS A 414 9.83 33.67 -23.42
N THR A 415 10.52 34.80 -23.58
CA THR A 415 10.08 35.89 -24.49
C THR A 415 9.87 35.48 -25.96
N LEU A 416 10.47 34.36 -26.41
CA LEU A 416 10.28 33.85 -27.77
C LEU A 416 9.20 32.76 -27.83
N SER A 417 9.29 31.73 -27.00
CA SER A 417 8.32 30.62 -27.03
C SER A 417 7.03 30.87 -26.26
N GLY A 418 7.05 31.77 -25.29
CA GLY A 418 5.91 32.17 -24.47
C GLY A 418 5.50 31.18 -23.38
N ALA A 419 6.22 30.06 -23.22
CA ALA A 419 5.84 29.00 -22.29
C ALA A 419 7.04 28.46 -21.50
N CYS A 420 6.90 28.45 -20.18
CA CYS A 420 7.84 27.85 -19.23
C CYS A 420 7.29 26.54 -18.67
N GLU A 421 7.98 25.42 -18.92
CA GLU A 421 7.51 24.09 -18.54
C GLU A 421 8.37 23.44 -17.47
N THR A 422 7.73 22.61 -16.63
CA THR A 422 8.31 21.96 -15.43
C THR A 422 9.12 20.69 -15.72
N GLY A 423 9.63 20.59 -16.94
CA GLY A 423 10.43 19.48 -17.42
C GLY A 423 11.28 19.89 -18.61
N LYS A 424 12.10 18.96 -19.10
CA LYS A 424 12.84 19.09 -20.34
C LYS A 424 12.84 17.82 -21.15
N CYS A 425 12.84 17.96 -22.47
CA CYS A 425 12.93 16.82 -23.36
C CYS A 425 14.33 16.20 -23.34
N SER A 426 14.37 14.89 -23.07
CA SER A 426 15.52 14.04 -23.27
C SER A 426 15.44 13.42 -24.66
N GLY A 427 16.26 13.93 -25.59
CA GLY A 427 16.26 13.50 -26.99
C GLY A 427 15.11 14.06 -27.82
N GLY A 428 14.96 13.54 -29.04
CA GLY A 428 13.98 14.02 -30.02
C GLY A 428 14.37 15.35 -30.70
N THR A 429 13.48 15.86 -31.54
CA THR A 429 13.64 17.16 -32.23
C THR A 429 13.52 18.35 -31.29
N ASN A 430 12.84 18.17 -30.15
CA ASN A 430 12.70 19.17 -29.10
C ASN A 430 13.69 18.95 -27.94
N ALA A 431 14.81 18.23 -28.14
CA ALA A 431 15.79 17.99 -27.09
C ALA A 431 16.19 19.27 -26.35
N ASN A 432 16.21 19.20 -25.02
CA ASN A 432 16.54 20.29 -24.08
C ASN A 432 15.56 21.49 -24.07
N PHE A 433 14.41 21.41 -24.74
CA PHE A 433 13.31 22.35 -24.55
C PHE A 433 12.36 21.90 -23.44
N GLY A 434 11.59 22.87 -22.91
CA GLY A 434 10.54 22.65 -21.92
C GLY A 434 9.48 21.65 -22.37
N CYS A 435 9.03 20.80 -21.46
CA CYS A 435 7.93 19.85 -21.67
C CYS A 435 7.17 19.55 -20.36
N ILE A 436 5.95 19.03 -20.50
CA ILE A 436 5.16 18.43 -19.42
C ILE A 436 5.00 16.92 -19.64
N VAL A 437 4.80 16.51 -20.90
CA VAL A 437 4.56 15.11 -21.28
C VAL A 437 5.48 14.69 -22.42
N ASP A 438 5.66 13.37 -22.59
CA ASP A 438 6.48 12.81 -23.68
C ASP A 438 6.03 13.29 -25.08
N ALA A 439 4.74 13.62 -25.26
CA ALA A 439 4.22 14.13 -26.53
C ALA A 439 4.81 15.49 -26.93
N ASP A 440 5.27 16.30 -25.97
CA ASP A 440 5.97 17.56 -26.24
C ASP A 440 7.37 17.29 -26.84
N CYS A 441 7.91 16.09 -26.61
CA CYS A 441 9.23 15.65 -27.04
C CYS A 441 9.18 14.88 -28.35
N THR A 442 8.72 15.58 -29.38
CA THR A 442 8.61 15.07 -30.75
C THR A 442 9.89 14.39 -31.26
N GLY A 443 9.76 13.40 -32.14
CA GLY A 443 10.90 12.65 -32.68
C GLY A 443 11.41 11.53 -31.76
N GLY A 444 10.56 11.03 -30.85
CA GLY A 444 10.88 9.91 -29.97
C GLY A 444 11.69 10.30 -28.72
N GLY A 445 11.66 11.57 -28.33
CA GLY A 445 12.18 12.01 -27.03
C GLY A 445 11.21 11.69 -25.90
N THR A 446 11.70 11.78 -24.67
CA THR A 446 10.88 11.64 -23.45
C THR A 446 10.98 12.89 -22.60
N CYS A 447 9.89 13.30 -21.98
CA CYS A 447 9.89 14.41 -21.05
C CYS A 447 10.46 13.95 -19.69
N ARG A 448 11.53 14.60 -19.27
CA ARG A 448 12.07 14.48 -17.91
C ARG A 448 11.56 15.66 -17.10
N THR A 449 10.74 15.42 -16.09
CA THR A 449 10.33 16.48 -15.17
C THR A 449 11.52 16.96 -14.32
N PHE A 450 11.43 18.19 -13.80
CA PHE A 450 12.30 18.67 -12.74
C PHE A 450 11.66 18.63 -11.36
N ILE A 451 10.35 18.37 -11.30
CA ILE A 451 9.62 18.28 -10.05
C ILE A 451 10.13 17.04 -9.31
N GLN A 452 10.59 17.21 -8.07
CA GLN A 452 11.08 16.10 -7.24
C GLN A 452 10.11 15.81 -6.09
N PRO A 453 9.19 14.84 -6.22
CA PRO A 453 8.23 14.52 -5.15
C PRO A 453 8.85 13.70 -4.02
N CYS A 454 9.80 12.81 -4.32
CA CYS A 454 10.47 11.99 -3.32
C CYS A 454 11.86 12.55 -3.00
N PRO A 455 12.33 12.49 -1.75
CA PRO A 455 13.75 12.72 -1.47
C PRO A 455 14.64 11.73 -2.23
N ILE A 456 15.78 12.20 -2.72
CA ILE A 456 16.74 11.37 -3.47
C ILE A 456 17.97 11.06 -2.63
N CYS A 457 18.63 9.96 -2.95
CA CYS A 457 19.99 9.69 -2.52
C CYS A 457 20.95 10.11 -3.63
N ASN A 458 21.61 11.27 -3.50
CA ASN A 458 22.46 11.76 -4.57
C ASN A 458 23.65 10.82 -4.82
N SER A 459 23.73 10.33 -6.05
CA SER A 459 24.74 9.38 -6.51
C SER A 459 26.18 9.88 -6.40
N SER A 460 26.38 11.20 -6.53
CA SER A 460 27.70 11.82 -6.47
C SER A 460 28.20 12.02 -5.04
N THR A 461 27.29 12.28 -4.09
CA THR A 461 27.65 12.59 -2.70
C THR A 461 27.40 11.44 -1.74
N GLY A 462 26.56 10.46 -2.11
CA GLY A 462 26.07 9.40 -1.22
C GLY A 462 25.24 9.94 -0.05
N LYS A 463 24.57 11.09 -0.25
CA LYS A 463 23.78 11.77 0.80
C LYS A 463 22.37 12.08 0.32
N CYS A 464 21.44 12.13 1.28
CA CYS A 464 20.06 12.49 1.00
C CYS A 464 19.94 13.95 0.60
N ASN A 465 19.07 14.21 -0.36
CA ASN A 465 18.60 15.54 -0.72
C ASN A 465 17.09 15.61 -0.52
N GLY A 466 16.69 16.53 0.34
CA GLY A 466 15.32 16.67 0.81
C GLY A 466 14.93 15.65 1.88
N GLY A 467 13.68 15.75 2.34
CA GLY A 467 13.11 14.83 3.33
C GLY A 467 13.66 14.99 4.75
N GLY A 468 13.29 14.07 5.63
CA GLY A 468 13.65 14.14 7.06
C GLY A 468 15.13 13.89 7.36
N ASN A 469 15.87 13.29 6.42
CA ASN A 469 17.28 12.94 6.55
C ASN A 469 18.19 13.76 5.63
N ASP A 470 17.76 14.93 5.18
CA ASP A 470 18.55 15.80 4.30
C ASP A 470 20.01 15.97 4.78
N GLY A 471 20.97 15.77 3.87
CA GLY A 471 22.41 15.84 4.15
C GLY A 471 23.02 14.63 4.87
N LEU A 472 22.23 13.64 5.30
CA LEU A 472 22.73 12.40 5.91
C LEU A 472 23.12 11.37 4.85
N VAL A 473 23.97 10.41 5.23
CA VAL A 473 24.44 9.34 4.33
C VAL A 473 23.28 8.42 3.94
N CYS A 474 23.29 7.99 2.68
CA CYS A 474 22.32 7.06 2.12
C CYS A 474 22.98 6.12 1.10
N THR A 475 22.26 5.06 0.74
CA THR A 475 22.50 4.28 -0.48
C THR A 475 21.29 4.37 -1.39
N ALA A 476 21.57 4.58 -2.68
CA ALA A 476 20.57 4.59 -3.74
C ALA A 476 19.78 3.27 -3.73
N GLY A 477 18.44 3.39 -3.78
CA GLY A 477 17.55 2.24 -3.86
C GLY A 477 17.39 1.71 -5.28
N ASP A 478 17.62 2.57 -6.26
CA ASP A 478 17.45 2.43 -7.70
C ASP A 478 18.60 3.12 -8.45
N SER A 479 18.60 2.97 -9.77
CA SER A 479 19.54 3.62 -10.69
C SER A 479 19.08 5.05 -11.00
N GLU A 480 19.94 5.84 -11.64
CA GLU A 480 19.54 7.13 -12.23
C GLU A 480 18.64 6.93 -13.46
N LEU A 481 17.37 6.61 -13.22
CA LEU A 481 16.40 6.36 -14.30
C LEU A 481 16.04 7.63 -15.08
N ASP A 482 15.87 8.74 -14.36
CA ASP A 482 15.65 10.08 -14.91
C ASP A 482 15.96 11.17 -13.87
N GLY A 483 15.22 12.29 -13.87
CA GLY A 483 15.43 13.41 -12.98
C GLY A 483 14.98 13.20 -11.54
N ASP A 484 14.13 12.19 -11.31
CA ASP A 484 13.46 11.97 -10.04
C ASP A 484 14.15 10.91 -9.18
N TYR A 485 15.21 10.32 -9.73
CA TYR A 485 15.93 9.16 -9.24
C TYR A 485 17.43 9.50 -9.06
N PRO A 486 18.14 8.81 -8.15
CA PRO A 486 17.69 7.64 -7.43
C PRO A 486 17.06 7.97 -6.08
N THR A 487 15.91 7.36 -5.81
CA THR A 487 15.24 7.44 -4.52
C THR A 487 15.83 6.43 -3.55
N SER A 488 15.60 6.65 -2.25
CA SER A 488 15.95 5.65 -1.26
C SER A 488 15.06 5.80 -0.05
N HIS A 489 14.70 4.67 0.54
CA HIS A 489 14.07 4.68 1.86
C HIS A 489 15.02 5.25 2.94
N ASP A 490 16.32 5.49 2.64
CA ASP A 490 17.27 6.14 3.57
C ASP A 490 16.96 7.63 3.69
N CYS A 491 16.25 8.16 2.70
CA CYS A 491 15.80 9.53 2.57
C CYS A 491 14.27 9.55 2.68
N PRO A 492 13.70 9.38 3.88
CA PRO A 492 12.25 9.31 4.04
C PRO A 492 11.60 10.65 3.70
N PRO A 493 10.44 10.65 3.03
CA PRO A 493 9.64 11.84 2.81
C PRO A 493 9.20 12.47 4.15
N PRO A 494 8.92 13.77 4.18
CA PRO A 494 8.46 14.47 5.37
C PRO A 494 7.20 13.82 5.99
N PRO A 495 7.23 13.34 7.25
CA PRO A 495 6.09 12.67 7.86
C PRO A 495 4.81 13.52 7.94
N ALA A 496 4.96 14.84 8.03
CA ALA A 496 3.84 15.80 8.06
C ALA A 496 3.04 15.87 6.75
N LYS A 497 3.59 15.31 5.66
CA LYS A 497 2.98 15.29 4.33
C LYS A 497 2.28 13.97 4.02
N ASN A 498 2.31 13.01 4.94
CA ASN A 498 1.58 11.75 4.83
C ASN A 498 0.07 12.02 4.91
N ILE A 499 -0.66 11.61 3.87
CA ILE A 499 -2.12 11.80 3.76
C ILE A 499 -2.91 10.48 3.90
N GLY A 500 -2.24 9.39 4.25
CA GLY A 500 -2.82 8.06 4.40
C GLY A 500 -2.23 7.05 3.41
N ALA A 501 -2.85 5.87 3.35
CA ALA A 501 -2.40 4.77 2.50
C ALA A 501 -3.55 4.18 1.68
N LEU A 502 -3.26 3.84 0.44
CA LEU A 502 -4.18 3.13 -0.46
C LEU A 502 -3.90 1.63 -0.42
N PRO A 503 -4.92 0.77 -0.25
CA PRO A 503 -4.78 -0.67 -0.42
C PRO A 503 -4.78 -1.00 -1.92
N ILE A 504 -3.59 -1.08 -2.51
CA ILE A 504 -3.40 -1.44 -3.92
C ILE A 504 -2.85 -2.86 -3.96
N SER A 505 -3.54 -3.79 -4.61
CA SER A 505 -3.04 -5.16 -4.74
C SER A 505 -2.61 -5.40 -6.18
N PHE A 506 -1.34 -5.74 -6.39
CA PHE A 506 -0.92 -6.27 -7.67
C PHE A 506 -1.24 -7.76 -7.74
N VAL A 507 -1.67 -8.20 -8.91
CA VAL A 507 -1.68 -9.61 -9.30
C VAL A 507 -0.85 -9.67 -10.56
N LEU A 508 0.39 -10.16 -10.40
CA LEU A 508 1.41 -10.11 -11.42
C LEU A 508 1.49 -11.43 -12.19
N ASP A 509 1.65 -11.31 -13.50
CA ASP A 509 1.76 -12.43 -14.42
C ASP A 509 2.90 -12.17 -15.42
N SER A 510 3.58 -13.23 -15.84
CA SER A 510 4.58 -13.15 -16.92
C SER A 510 3.98 -13.34 -18.31
N GLY A 511 2.68 -13.67 -18.38
CA GLY A 511 1.91 -13.77 -19.63
C GLY A 511 1.17 -12.47 -19.99
N THR A 512 0.17 -12.59 -20.86
CA THR A 512 -0.75 -11.49 -21.20
C THR A 512 -1.88 -11.41 -20.20
N VAL A 513 -2.10 -10.23 -19.64
CA VAL A 513 -3.24 -9.89 -18.79
C VAL A 513 -4.06 -8.83 -19.51
N SER A 514 -5.37 -9.09 -19.66
CA SER A 514 -6.30 -8.13 -20.26
C SER A 514 -7.49 -7.90 -19.33
N LYS A 515 -7.99 -6.67 -19.33
CA LYS A 515 -9.21 -6.30 -18.63
C LYS A 515 -10.09 -5.48 -19.56
N THR A 516 -11.34 -5.90 -19.72
CA THR A 516 -12.33 -5.20 -20.53
C THR A 516 -13.30 -4.49 -19.60
N ALA A 517 -13.58 -3.22 -19.91
CA ALA A 517 -14.53 -2.41 -19.18
C ALA A 517 -15.96 -2.94 -19.34
N VAL A 518 -16.79 -2.67 -18.35
CA VAL A 518 -18.21 -3.06 -18.36
C VAL A 518 -19.07 -1.81 -18.29
N ASP A 519 -20.18 -1.84 -19.01
CA ASP A 519 -21.17 -0.77 -18.96
C ASP A 519 -22.13 -1.03 -17.82
N ASN A 520 -22.32 -0.04 -16.95
CA ASN A 520 -23.34 -0.15 -15.93
C ASN A 520 -24.72 -0.04 -16.61
N THR A 521 -25.49 -1.13 -16.60
CA THR A 521 -26.76 -1.26 -17.34
C THR A 521 -27.91 -0.48 -16.72
N ASN A 522 -27.69 0.16 -15.57
CA ASN A 522 -28.67 1.03 -14.95
C ASN A 522 -28.78 2.34 -15.75
N ILE A 523 -30.00 2.75 -16.10
CA ILE A 523 -30.25 3.97 -16.88
C ILE A 523 -29.57 5.19 -16.20
N ASN A 524 -28.70 5.89 -16.96
CA ASN A 524 -27.88 7.05 -16.57
C ASN A 524 -26.70 6.78 -15.61
N ASP A 525 -26.25 5.53 -15.46
CA ASP A 525 -24.97 5.24 -14.80
C ASP A 525 -23.81 5.20 -15.82
N GLU A 526 -22.59 5.16 -15.28
CA GLU A 526 -21.35 5.26 -16.04
C GLU A 526 -21.09 4.03 -16.93
N VAL A 527 -20.62 4.28 -18.16
CA VAL A 527 -20.16 3.25 -19.10
C VAL A 527 -18.65 3.07 -19.02
N ASN A 528 -18.11 1.97 -19.57
CA ASN A 528 -16.67 1.70 -19.55
C ASN A 528 -16.05 1.76 -18.14
N VAL A 529 -16.67 1.08 -17.19
CA VAL A 529 -16.19 0.93 -15.81
C VAL A 529 -15.27 -0.29 -15.71
N TYR A 530 -14.02 -0.06 -15.33
CA TYR A 530 -13.04 -1.11 -14.99
C TYR A 530 -13.05 -1.41 -13.50
N CYS A 531 -13.11 -0.37 -12.67
CA CYS A 531 -12.89 -0.45 -11.24
C CYS A 531 -14.03 0.23 -10.50
N GLY A 532 -15.13 -0.50 -10.37
CA GLY A 532 -16.35 -0.01 -9.73
C GLY A 532 -16.21 0.16 -8.21
N PHE A 533 -16.65 1.30 -7.72
CA PHE A 533 -16.89 1.60 -6.31
C PHE A 533 -18.25 2.28 -6.12
N CYS A 534 -18.86 2.06 -4.96
CA CYS A 534 -20.18 2.64 -4.66
C CYS A 534 -20.14 4.16 -4.57
N ARG A 535 -20.85 4.81 -5.49
CA ARG A 535 -20.96 6.26 -5.69
C ARG A 535 -22.39 6.74 -5.39
N ASN A 536 -22.49 7.93 -4.81
CA ASN A 536 -23.75 8.64 -4.67
C ASN A 536 -24.10 9.34 -5.98
N LYS A 537 -25.24 9.00 -6.58
CA LYS A 537 -25.67 9.52 -7.89
C LYS A 537 -25.91 11.03 -7.96
N THR A 538 -26.09 11.69 -6.81
CA THR A 538 -26.45 13.11 -6.76
C THR A 538 -25.25 14.00 -6.48
N SER A 539 -24.27 13.50 -5.75
CA SER A 539 -23.10 14.27 -5.31
C SER A 539 -21.77 13.76 -5.88
N ASP A 540 -21.80 12.67 -6.62
CA ASP A 540 -20.64 11.96 -7.19
C ASP A 540 -19.57 11.53 -6.18
N PHE A 541 -19.84 11.66 -4.88
CA PHE A 541 -18.96 11.14 -3.84
C PHE A 541 -19.00 9.61 -3.79
N PHE A 542 -17.84 9.02 -3.55
CA PHE A 542 -17.70 7.60 -3.24
C PHE A 542 -17.94 7.32 -1.76
N LYS A 543 -18.47 6.14 -1.45
CA LYS A 543 -18.68 5.71 -0.08
C LYS A 543 -17.34 5.68 0.65
N SER A 544 -17.29 6.26 1.85
CA SER A 544 -16.14 6.16 2.75
C SER A 544 -16.51 5.33 3.99
N PRO A 545 -15.79 4.22 4.32
CA PRO A 545 -14.72 3.59 3.54
C PRO A 545 -15.19 3.09 2.17
N ALA A 546 -14.26 2.98 1.22
CA ALA A 546 -14.54 2.52 -0.14
C ALA A 546 -15.18 1.14 -0.15
N VAL A 547 -16.26 0.99 -0.91
CA VAL A 547 -16.94 -0.29 -1.14
C VAL A 547 -16.77 -0.63 -2.60
N GLN A 548 -15.95 -1.65 -2.89
CA GLN A 548 -15.79 -2.16 -4.24
C GLN A 548 -17.10 -2.81 -4.70
N CYS A 549 -17.46 -2.60 -5.95
CA CYS A 549 -18.62 -3.20 -6.58
C CYS A 549 -18.24 -3.83 -7.91
N ASP A 550 -19.07 -4.79 -8.32
CA ASP A 550 -18.94 -5.42 -9.62
C ASP A 550 -20.03 -4.85 -10.55
N PRO A 551 -19.67 -4.01 -11.55
CA PRO A 551 -20.63 -3.52 -12.53
C PRO A 551 -21.21 -4.65 -13.42
N ALA A 552 -20.61 -5.85 -13.39
CA ALA A 552 -21.00 -7.05 -14.11
C ALA A 552 -21.61 -8.15 -13.23
N GLY A 553 -21.94 -7.88 -11.97
CA GLY A 553 -22.49 -8.86 -11.04
C GLY A 553 -23.84 -9.48 -11.47
N PRO A 554 -24.46 -10.32 -10.62
CA PRO A 554 -25.84 -10.72 -10.83
C PRO A 554 -26.80 -9.57 -10.46
N ALA A 555 -27.60 -9.14 -11.43
CA ALA A 555 -28.60 -8.11 -11.22
C ALA A 555 -29.69 -8.55 -10.22
N HIS A 556 -30.06 -7.64 -9.31
CA HIS A 556 -31.08 -7.86 -8.31
C HIS A 556 -31.96 -6.63 -8.12
N CYS A 557 -33.17 -6.86 -7.64
CA CYS A 557 -34.17 -5.85 -7.40
C CYS A 557 -33.78 -4.95 -6.25
N VAL A 558 -33.98 -3.66 -6.42
CA VAL A 558 -33.65 -2.62 -5.44
C VAL A 558 -34.88 -1.75 -5.22
N GLY A 559 -35.27 -1.57 -3.96
CA GLY A 559 -36.52 -0.92 -3.60
C GLY A 559 -37.75 -1.80 -3.89
N GLY A 560 -38.89 -1.40 -3.33
CA GLY A 560 -40.12 -2.18 -3.41
C GLY A 560 -40.06 -3.50 -2.62
N ALA A 561 -41.13 -4.30 -2.74
CA ALA A 561 -41.28 -5.55 -1.99
C ALA A 561 -40.34 -6.68 -2.45
N SER A 562 -39.75 -6.55 -3.64
CA SER A 562 -38.87 -7.57 -4.23
C SER A 562 -37.38 -7.31 -3.98
N ALA A 563 -37.02 -6.32 -3.15
CA ALA A 563 -35.63 -5.94 -2.93
C ALA A 563 -34.75 -7.15 -2.52
N GLY A 564 -33.60 -7.30 -3.18
CA GLY A 564 -32.66 -8.42 -3.01
C GLY A 564 -32.92 -9.65 -3.90
N THR A 565 -34.02 -9.68 -4.67
CA THR A 565 -34.33 -10.81 -5.58
C THR A 565 -33.58 -10.65 -6.89
N ALA A 566 -33.00 -11.71 -7.45
CA ALA A 566 -32.40 -11.67 -8.78
C ALA A 566 -33.41 -11.19 -9.84
N CYS A 567 -32.93 -10.45 -10.83
CA CYS A 567 -33.79 -9.89 -11.88
C CYS A 567 -33.01 -9.72 -13.18
N THR A 568 -33.74 -9.53 -14.28
CA THR A 568 -33.15 -9.22 -15.60
C THR A 568 -33.73 -7.95 -16.21
N ILE A 569 -34.84 -7.43 -15.66
CA ILE A 569 -35.55 -6.23 -16.10
C ILE A 569 -36.31 -5.61 -14.92
N ASP A 570 -36.55 -4.29 -14.98
CA ASP A 570 -37.23 -3.52 -13.91
C ASP A 570 -38.60 -4.09 -13.50
N SER A 571 -39.37 -4.60 -14.45
CA SER A 571 -40.72 -5.11 -14.19
C SER A 571 -40.73 -6.34 -13.26
N ALA A 572 -39.60 -7.06 -13.13
CA ALA A 572 -39.45 -8.15 -12.17
C ALA A 572 -39.42 -7.67 -10.71
N CYS A 573 -39.21 -6.36 -10.49
CA CYS A 573 -38.99 -5.76 -9.18
C CYS A 573 -40.22 -5.02 -8.62
N GLY A 574 -41.36 -5.07 -9.31
CA GLY A 574 -42.56 -4.34 -8.92
C GLY A 574 -42.33 -2.83 -8.94
N ALA A 575 -42.46 -2.17 -7.79
CA ALA A 575 -42.12 -0.75 -7.64
C ALA A 575 -40.59 -0.48 -7.52
N GLY A 576 -39.78 -1.53 -7.47
CA GLY A 576 -38.32 -1.47 -7.46
C GLY A 576 -37.69 -1.38 -8.86
N LYS A 577 -36.36 -1.36 -8.89
CA LYS A 577 -35.54 -1.35 -10.11
C LYS A 577 -34.62 -2.55 -10.15
N CYS A 578 -34.35 -3.08 -11.33
CA CYS A 578 -33.41 -4.17 -11.49
C CYS A 578 -32.00 -3.61 -11.69
N LEU A 579 -31.14 -3.70 -10.67
CA LEU A 579 -29.80 -3.10 -10.71
C LEU A 579 -28.71 -4.16 -10.64
N ASN A 580 -27.66 -3.99 -11.43
CA ASN A 580 -26.48 -4.86 -11.42
C ASN A 580 -25.43 -4.42 -10.40
N ASP A 581 -25.79 -4.33 -9.12
CA ASP A 581 -24.92 -3.60 -8.23
C ASP A 581 -25.01 -4.01 -6.75
N THR A 582 -23.90 -4.56 -6.24
CA THR A 582 -23.65 -4.78 -4.80
C THR A 582 -23.83 -3.51 -3.96
N CYS A 583 -23.81 -2.32 -4.56
CA CYS A 583 -24.04 -1.02 -3.92
C CYS A 583 -25.51 -0.72 -3.60
N ALA A 584 -26.46 -1.50 -4.09
CA ALA A 584 -27.88 -1.36 -3.76
C ALA A 584 -28.16 -1.35 -2.25
N THR A 585 -27.34 -2.11 -1.51
CA THR A 585 -27.43 -2.21 -0.04
C THR A 585 -26.72 -1.07 0.69
N VAL A 586 -25.93 -0.26 -0.02
CA VAL A 586 -25.16 0.86 0.53
C VAL A 586 -26.02 2.11 0.53
N THR A 587 -26.55 2.46 1.70
CA THR A 587 -27.46 3.60 1.87
C THR A 587 -26.89 4.89 1.29
N GLY A 588 -27.54 5.43 0.26
CA GLY A 588 -27.16 6.68 -0.39
C GLY A 588 -26.05 6.57 -1.45
N PHE A 589 -25.45 5.40 -1.67
CA PHE A 589 -24.40 5.20 -2.66
C PHE A 589 -24.78 4.02 -3.56
N THR A 590 -25.75 4.22 -4.44
CA THR A 590 -26.42 3.14 -5.19
C THR A 590 -26.00 3.07 -6.66
N SER A 591 -24.78 3.50 -6.97
CA SER A 591 -24.20 3.48 -8.32
C SER A 591 -22.82 2.87 -8.27
N CYS A 592 -22.58 1.82 -9.05
CA CYS A 592 -21.25 1.26 -9.26
C CYS A 592 -20.55 2.05 -10.36
N ALA A 593 -19.54 2.82 -9.97
CA ALA A 593 -18.84 3.72 -10.87
C ALA A 593 -17.35 3.80 -10.52
N GLN A 594 -16.55 4.28 -11.45
CA GLN A 594 -15.22 4.83 -11.16
C GLN A 594 -15.31 6.36 -11.24
N ARG A 595 -14.20 7.08 -11.06
CA ARG A 595 -14.26 8.54 -11.07
C ARG A 595 -14.67 9.07 -12.45
N THR A 596 -13.99 8.57 -13.48
CA THR A 596 -14.28 8.90 -14.88
C THR A 596 -14.17 7.65 -15.73
N ALA A 597 -15.14 7.43 -16.62
CA ALA A 597 -15.21 6.33 -17.58
C ALA A 597 -13.91 6.15 -18.38
N GLY A 598 -13.58 4.91 -18.74
CA GLY A 598 -12.37 4.61 -19.51
C GLY A 598 -11.11 4.49 -18.65
N ALA A 599 -9.94 4.64 -19.27
CA ALA A 599 -8.64 4.48 -18.62
C ALA A 599 -7.54 5.34 -19.27
N PHE A 600 -6.72 5.97 -18.40
CA PHE A 600 -5.38 6.54 -18.59
C PHE A 600 -5.13 7.69 -19.59
N GLN A 601 -6.10 8.60 -19.75
CA GLN A 601 -5.99 9.79 -20.60
C GLN A 601 -5.70 9.46 -22.07
N ALA A 602 -6.79 9.43 -22.82
CA ALA A 602 -6.82 8.98 -24.19
C ALA A 602 -7.73 9.89 -25.03
N ASN A 603 -7.38 10.07 -26.32
CA ASN A 603 -8.24 10.76 -27.29
C ASN A 603 -9.55 10.00 -27.56
N GLU A 604 -9.64 8.75 -27.11
CA GLU A 604 -10.76 7.84 -27.27
C GLU A 604 -11.10 7.19 -25.92
N VAL A 605 -12.34 6.75 -25.73
CA VAL A 605 -12.73 6.09 -24.48
C VAL A 605 -12.28 4.63 -24.50
N THR A 606 -11.27 4.29 -23.70
CA THR A 606 -10.70 2.95 -23.62
C THR A 606 -11.71 1.87 -23.20
N ARG A 607 -11.85 0.81 -24.00
CA ARG A 607 -12.67 -0.37 -23.73
C ARG A 607 -11.89 -1.55 -23.17
N THR A 608 -10.67 -1.79 -23.64
CA THR A 608 -9.83 -2.89 -23.14
C THR A 608 -8.42 -2.39 -22.87
N ILE A 609 -7.89 -2.78 -21.71
CA ILE A 609 -6.48 -2.64 -21.36
C ILE A 609 -5.84 -4.02 -21.57
N SER A 610 -4.75 -4.09 -22.33
CA SER A 610 -3.93 -5.30 -22.46
C SER A 610 -2.47 -5.00 -22.14
N VAL A 611 -1.90 -5.78 -21.23
CA VAL A 611 -0.47 -5.76 -20.89
C VAL A 611 0.10 -7.16 -21.06
N THR A 612 1.29 -7.26 -21.65
CA THR A 612 1.95 -8.52 -21.97
C THR A 612 3.34 -8.55 -21.34
N GLY A 613 3.53 -9.50 -20.43
CA GLY A 613 4.81 -9.81 -19.82
C GLY A 613 5.67 -10.71 -20.70
N THR A 614 6.80 -11.14 -20.13
CA THR A 614 7.67 -12.14 -20.75
C THR A 614 8.17 -13.11 -19.67
N PRO A 615 7.98 -14.44 -19.84
CA PRO A 615 8.60 -15.43 -18.99
C PRO A 615 10.14 -15.38 -19.05
N SER A 616 10.81 -15.82 -17.99
CA SER A 616 12.28 -15.83 -17.92
C SER A 616 12.96 -16.91 -18.77
N GLY A 617 12.18 -17.83 -19.36
CA GLY A 617 12.69 -19.09 -19.89
C GLY A 617 13.13 -20.03 -18.77
N ALA A 618 13.51 -21.27 -19.12
CA ALA A 618 13.87 -22.29 -18.15
C ALA A 618 14.84 -21.78 -17.06
N LEU A 619 14.47 -21.88 -15.78
CA LEU A 619 15.30 -21.49 -14.65
C LEU A 619 16.12 -22.69 -14.16
N THR A 620 17.39 -22.45 -13.88
CA THR A 620 18.28 -23.43 -13.22
C THR A 620 18.48 -22.99 -11.77
N THR A 621 18.22 -23.86 -10.81
CA THR A 621 18.47 -23.62 -9.39
C THR A 621 19.95 -23.36 -9.15
N GLY A 622 20.28 -22.20 -8.56
CA GLY A 622 21.65 -21.73 -8.41
C GLY A 622 22.29 -21.19 -9.69
N GLY A 623 21.56 -21.16 -10.80
CA GLY A 623 21.98 -20.57 -12.07
C GLY A 623 21.95 -19.04 -12.08
N PRO A 624 22.39 -18.41 -13.18
CA PRO A 624 22.36 -16.95 -13.32
C PRO A 624 20.93 -16.41 -13.39
N ALA A 625 20.77 -15.14 -13.00
CA ALA A 625 19.50 -14.44 -13.17
C ALA A 625 19.16 -14.27 -14.66
N LYS A 626 17.86 -14.36 -15.01
CA LYS A 626 17.35 -14.27 -16.37
C LYS A 626 16.32 -13.16 -16.52
N PRO A 627 16.30 -12.43 -17.65
CA PRO A 627 15.37 -11.33 -17.87
C PRO A 627 13.92 -11.85 -17.92
N SER A 628 13.00 -11.13 -17.30
CA SER A 628 11.56 -11.39 -17.34
C SER A 628 10.79 -10.10 -17.10
N THR A 629 9.61 -10.00 -17.69
CA THR A 629 8.68 -8.90 -17.42
C THR A 629 7.43 -9.45 -16.75
N LEU A 630 7.12 -8.91 -15.57
CA LEU A 630 5.86 -9.16 -14.87
C LEU A 630 4.90 -8.01 -15.15
N VAL A 631 3.65 -8.32 -15.48
CA VAL A 631 2.60 -7.33 -15.77
C VAL A 631 1.38 -7.55 -14.90
N GLY A 632 0.58 -6.50 -14.71
CA GLY A 632 -0.67 -6.62 -13.98
C GLY A 632 -1.62 -5.46 -14.27
N ILE A 633 -2.92 -5.73 -14.12
CA ILE A 633 -4.00 -4.74 -14.14
C ILE A 633 -4.71 -4.82 -12.79
N PHE A 634 -4.92 -3.69 -12.14
CA PHE A 634 -5.46 -3.61 -10.78
C PHE A 634 -6.44 -2.45 -10.64
N CYS A 635 -7.06 -2.34 -9.48
CA CYS A 635 -7.96 -1.25 -9.14
C CYS A 635 -7.39 -0.42 -8.01
N ILE A 636 -7.54 0.90 -8.13
CA ILE A 636 -7.12 1.86 -7.12
C ILE A 636 -8.38 2.47 -6.51
N PRO A 637 -8.61 2.31 -5.19
CA PRO A 637 -9.75 2.92 -4.51
C PRO A 637 -9.57 4.45 -4.39
N PRO A 638 -10.62 5.20 -4.02
CA PRO A 638 -10.48 6.62 -3.71
C PRO A 638 -9.52 6.80 -2.52
N SER A 639 -8.66 7.81 -2.60
CA SER A 639 -7.83 8.25 -1.47
C SER A 639 -8.62 9.09 -0.47
N PHE A 640 -9.78 9.61 -0.88
CA PHE A 640 -10.58 10.60 -0.17
C PHE A 640 -9.84 11.93 0.06
N ASN A 641 -8.76 12.16 -0.69
CA ASN A 641 -8.10 13.45 -0.80
C ASN A 641 -8.44 14.07 -2.16
N GLY A 642 -9.18 15.18 -2.16
CA GLY A 642 -9.68 15.79 -3.40
C GLY A 642 -8.59 16.25 -4.38
N LEU A 643 -7.38 16.55 -3.91
CA LEU A 643 -6.25 16.89 -4.79
C LEU A 643 -5.71 15.65 -5.50
N VAL A 644 -5.51 14.56 -4.74
CA VAL A 644 -4.99 13.30 -5.29
C VAL A 644 -6.05 12.63 -6.17
N ASP A 645 -7.27 12.46 -5.67
CA ASP A 645 -8.37 11.87 -6.44
C ASP A 645 -8.70 12.70 -7.68
N GLY A 646 -8.55 14.03 -7.56
CA GLY A 646 -8.71 14.97 -8.65
C GLY A 646 -7.70 14.79 -9.77
N ALA A 647 -6.42 14.81 -9.41
CA ALA A 647 -5.30 14.74 -10.36
C ALA A 647 -5.10 13.33 -10.93
N ALA A 648 -5.09 12.31 -10.08
CA ALA A 648 -4.87 10.92 -10.46
C ALA A 648 -6.14 10.21 -10.98
N ASP A 649 -7.28 10.93 -11.00
CA ASP A 649 -8.59 10.45 -11.46
C ASP A 649 -9.04 9.16 -10.74
N LEU A 650 -9.01 9.19 -9.40
CA LEU A 650 -9.29 8.04 -8.53
C LEU A 650 -10.69 8.11 -7.89
N PRO A 651 -11.41 6.98 -7.75
CA PRO A 651 -10.98 5.62 -8.07
C PRO A 651 -10.92 5.36 -9.57
N GLY A 652 -10.05 4.44 -9.97
CA GLY A 652 -9.85 4.09 -11.37
C GLY A 652 -9.03 2.82 -11.54
N PRO A 653 -8.87 2.36 -12.79
CA PRO A 653 -7.95 1.27 -13.10
C PRO A 653 -6.50 1.66 -12.82
N GLY A 654 -5.64 0.66 -12.78
CA GLY A 654 -4.19 0.80 -12.86
C GLY A 654 -3.60 -0.32 -13.72
N ALA A 655 -2.51 -0.05 -14.43
CA ALA A 655 -1.77 -1.03 -15.19
C ALA A 655 -0.27 -0.84 -14.98
N VAL A 656 0.47 -1.93 -14.82
CA VAL A 656 1.92 -1.90 -14.59
C VAL A 656 2.62 -2.96 -15.43
N ALA A 657 3.80 -2.60 -15.95
CA ALA A 657 4.76 -3.53 -16.52
C ALA A 657 6.10 -3.37 -15.79
N ILE A 658 6.59 -4.44 -15.19
CA ILE A 658 7.79 -4.49 -14.36
C ILE A 658 8.82 -5.43 -15.00
N PRO A 659 9.71 -4.91 -15.84
CA PRO A 659 10.88 -5.63 -16.31
C PRO A 659 11.84 -5.90 -15.14
N GLY A 660 12.61 -6.96 -15.25
CA GLY A 660 13.57 -7.33 -14.23
C GLY A 660 14.27 -8.64 -14.49
N MET A 661 14.91 -9.17 -13.46
CA MET A 661 15.71 -10.39 -13.51
C MET A 661 15.17 -11.39 -12.49
N ALA A 662 14.73 -12.56 -12.95
CA ALA A 662 14.29 -13.67 -12.13
C ALA A 662 15.45 -14.66 -11.88
N GLN A 663 15.58 -15.17 -10.66
CA GLN A 663 16.63 -16.14 -10.31
C GLN A 663 16.15 -17.14 -9.26
N ALA A 664 16.39 -18.43 -9.51
CA ALA A 664 16.09 -19.51 -8.59
C ALA A 664 17.30 -19.86 -7.73
N PHE A 665 17.11 -19.97 -6.41
CA PHE A 665 18.15 -20.33 -5.45
C PHE A 665 17.79 -21.64 -4.73
N PRO A 666 18.80 -22.41 -4.26
CA PRO A 666 18.59 -23.59 -3.42
C PRO A 666 17.79 -23.30 -2.14
#